data_AF-A0A2G6ZQ95-F1
#
_entry.id   AF-A0A2G6ZQ95-F1
#
_cell.length_a   1.000
_cell.length_b   1.000
_cell.length_c   1.000
_cell.angle_alpha   90.00
_cell.angle_beta   90.00
_cell.angle_gamma   90.00
#
_symmetry.space_group_name_H-M   'P 1'
#
loop_
_entity.id
_entity.type
_entity.pdbx_description
1 polymer ?
#
loop_
_entity_poly.entity_id
_entity_poly.type
_entity_poly.pdbx_seq_one_letter_code
_entity_poly.pdbx_strand_id
1 'polypeptide(L)'
;MPLKLIPQGSGFARLTEAVTSEYGQLIELVRQAVRDKLRLTVNSDYYVDMRGIWPDRAVVQVKGRLYSYAYTVSADNTVALAEGEEVVAQFQPVSDKTGAIFPDISEADRAAGRVKLSEIVRESQEATAFREAQDGTIEVTLIRSGRSGNRNYYPDEALREAVSMFEGVRVFAKSDADHSAGKGKDVRNLIGGIYSVRFVEGKTPDSGSLVGTFKAIDPSDATVTKMVGSVKRGMQGLLGLSIDADARTRHRRNGSETLREAVKFTKVHSVDLIVEPGAGGGLDRLTEAAADSSSPQSPPESQQGSKTMPLWKQRMLEAVKAKDPAKHAAVNLETITDDEVVNLHEAVCGPLVPQSGNDRMTEAVGDNTPLTRADLQAFELRGAARDRINAARLPQASKERLQAQVAIATADRLTEAAVGELIKAEGDYVARLTESGTVRVPVFGSGAVTVEDRSVSIREMLNAFFDPAHKEHRNVQSLRECYIEITGDRRVTGQVRDCDMGRMAESLAAVLAEPWAKSMSFGNLTQTLTAQQLAIEVLKINGVSIGWGIDWQLEDWQVPAGVWALQGSYIDAINDIAAAAGGYVQPHTTDQLLRILPKYPTAPWYWGDVTPDFEIPGAAAEVEGTEFMDKPQYNRVFVGGMSAGVFGPITRAGTAGDLIALQVTHALITDSIAQRQRGMAELADTGRQALVSLSMQVLPETGVILPGQFVRYAGSETVTGIVRSTSINWAAPKLRQTLEVETHA
;
A
#
# COMPACT_ATOMS: atom_id res chain seq x y z
N MET A 1 -9.33 -31.11 39.19
CA MET A 1 -7.88 -30.98 39.48
C MET A 1 -7.68 -29.73 40.33
N PRO A 2 -6.92 -29.78 41.43
CA PRO A 2 -6.58 -28.58 42.20
C PRO A 2 -5.69 -27.65 41.34
N LEU A 3 -5.99 -26.34 41.32
CA LEU A 3 -5.15 -25.35 40.63
C LEU A 3 -3.74 -25.34 41.22
N LYS A 4 -2.71 -25.49 40.38
CA LYS A 4 -1.33 -25.25 40.80
C LYS A 4 -1.13 -23.74 40.91
N LEU A 5 -0.95 -23.23 42.13
CA LEU A 5 -0.60 -21.83 42.35
C LEU A 5 0.69 -21.48 41.60
N ILE A 6 0.66 -20.36 40.88
CA ILE A 6 1.80 -19.83 40.11
C ILE A 6 2.98 -19.60 41.07
N PRO A 7 4.18 -20.13 40.80
CA PRO A 7 5.32 -19.84 41.66
C PRO A 7 5.70 -18.37 41.48
N GLN A 8 5.99 -17.66 42.58
CA GLN A 8 6.40 -16.26 42.48
C GLN A 8 7.72 -16.13 41.67
N GLY A 9 7.72 -15.28 40.64
CA GLY A 9 8.88 -14.98 39.78
C GLY A 9 8.49 -14.41 38.41
N SER A 10 9.41 -13.71 37.74
CA SER A 10 9.17 -12.93 36.51
C SER A 10 9.70 -13.57 35.21
N GLY A 11 8.95 -13.47 34.11
CA GLY A 11 9.46 -13.70 32.73
C GLY A 11 8.48 -14.34 31.73
N PHE A 12 8.68 -14.06 30.44
CA PHE A 12 7.87 -14.47 29.27
C PHE A 12 7.76 -15.99 29.08
N ALA A 13 8.82 -16.75 29.42
CA ALA A 13 8.84 -18.20 29.30
C ALA A 13 7.86 -18.93 30.26
N ARG A 14 7.42 -18.28 31.34
CA ARG A 14 6.41 -18.84 32.27
C ARG A 14 4.97 -18.70 31.78
N LEU A 15 4.71 -17.75 30.88
CA LEU A 15 3.37 -17.49 30.34
C LEU A 15 3.03 -18.42 29.17
N THR A 16 4.03 -18.87 28.41
CA THR A 16 3.76 -19.59 27.15
C THR A 16 3.29 -21.03 27.34
N GLU A 17 3.59 -21.67 28.49
CA GLU A 17 3.24 -23.09 28.74
C GLU A 17 1.99 -23.30 29.64
N ALA A 18 1.46 -22.23 30.26
CA ALA A 18 0.28 -22.31 31.16
C ALA A 18 -1.01 -21.66 30.61
N VAL A 19 -0.94 -20.84 29.55
CA VAL A 19 -1.97 -19.80 29.33
C VAL A 19 -3.14 -20.19 28.42
N THR A 20 -3.09 -21.22 27.60
CA THR A 20 -4.17 -21.44 26.61
C THR A 20 -5.44 -22.08 27.15
N SER A 21 -5.45 -22.61 28.39
CA SER A 21 -6.66 -23.12 29.05
C SER A 21 -6.90 -22.60 30.47
N GLU A 22 -5.84 -22.25 31.23
CA GLU A 22 -5.97 -21.88 32.65
C GLU A 22 -6.33 -20.40 32.88
N TYR A 23 -5.92 -19.49 31.97
CA TYR A 23 -6.21 -18.05 32.12
C TYR A 23 -7.67 -17.71 31.84
N GLY A 24 -8.29 -18.36 30.84
CA GLY A 24 -9.72 -18.23 30.56
C GLY A 24 -10.58 -18.73 31.73
N GLN A 25 -10.16 -19.83 32.39
CA GLN A 25 -10.86 -20.35 33.56
C GLN A 25 -10.77 -19.41 34.77
N LEU A 26 -9.62 -18.77 34.98
CA LEU A 26 -9.45 -17.75 36.02
C LEU A 26 -10.38 -16.55 35.78
N ILE A 27 -10.46 -16.07 34.53
CA ILE A 27 -11.35 -14.97 34.15
C ILE A 27 -12.81 -15.32 34.45
N GLU A 28 -13.26 -16.53 34.11
CA GLU A 28 -14.64 -16.93 34.39
C GLU A 28 -14.93 -17.10 35.88
N LEU A 29 -14.00 -17.65 36.67
CA LEU A 29 -14.17 -17.77 38.13
C LEU A 29 -14.27 -16.41 38.81
N VAL A 30 -13.39 -15.47 38.44
CA VAL A 30 -13.41 -14.10 38.99
C VAL A 30 -14.66 -13.36 38.52
N ARG A 31 -15.09 -13.52 37.25
CA ARG A 31 -16.33 -12.94 36.73
C ARG A 31 -17.56 -13.45 37.47
N GLN A 32 -17.65 -14.76 37.73
CA GLN A 32 -18.75 -15.36 38.48
C GLN A 32 -18.80 -14.83 39.92
N ALA A 33 -17.66 -14.76 40.60
CA ALA A 33 -17.62 -14.22 41.96
C ALA A 33 -18.06 -12.74 42.03
N VAL A 34 -17.67 -11.92 41.03
CA VAL A 34 -18.09 -10.52 40.96
C VAL A 34 -19.60 -10.42 40.69
N ARG A 35 -20.12 -11.27 39.81
CA ARG A 35 -21.57 -11.37 39.55
C ARG A 35 -22.35 -11.71 40.82
N ASP A 36 -21.89 -12.70 41.58
CA ASP A 36 -22.54 -13.14 42.82
C ASP A 36 -22.49 -12.04 43.89
N LYS A 37 -21.35 -11.33 43.99
CA LYS A 37 -21.16 -10.23 44.93
C LYS A 37 -22.06 -9.02 44.65
N LEU A 38 -22.28 -8.70 43.37
CA LEU A 38 -23.13 -7.57 42.96
C LEU A 38 -24.63 -7.80 43.20
N ARG A 39 -25.05 -9.01 43.63
CA ARG A 39 -26.43 -9.39 43.99
C ARG A 39 -27.48 -8.81 43.04
N LEU A 40 -27.19 -8.86 41.74
CA LEU A 40 -28.09 -8.40 40.71
C LEU A 40 -29.29 -9.36 40.71
N THR A 41 -30.48 -8.85 41.02
CA THR A 41 -31.72 -9.62 41.14
C THR A 41 -31.91 -10.56 39.95
N VAL A 42 -32.45 -11.74 40.22
CA VAL A 42 -32.57 -12.94 39.35
C VAL A 42 -33.19 -12.70 37.95
N ASN A 43 -33.67 -11.49 37.64
CA ASN A 43 -34.22 -11.09 36.34
C ASN A 43 -33.45 -9.97 35.62
N SER A 44 -32.18 -9.69 35.96
CA SER A 44 -31.35 -8.84 35.10
C SER A 44 -30.30 -9.67 34.36
N ASP A 45 -30.44 -9.76 33.04
CA ASP A 45 -29.41 -10.22 32.08
C ASP A 45 -28.25 -9.21 32.02
N TYR A 46 -27.72 -8.82 33.17
CA TYR A 46 -26.61 -7.89 33.24
C TYR A 46 -25.30 -8.67 33.13
N TYR A 47 -24.66 -8.55 31.97
CA TYR A 47 -23.33 -9.10 31.72
C TYR A 47 -22.29 -8.29 32.48
N VAL A 48 -21.47 -8.95 33.31
CA VAL A 48 -20.34 -8.31 34.00
C VAL A 48 -19.22 -8.11 33.00
N ASP A 49 -19.14 -6.90 32.45
CA ASP A 49 -18.09 -6.50 31.53
C ASP A 49 -16.76 -6.33 32.28
N MET A 50 -15.82 -7.25 32.03
CA MET A 50 -14.49 -7.24 32.64
C MET A 50 -13.53 -6.44 31.77
N ARG A 51 -13.11 -5.28 32.27
CA ARG A 51 -12.26 -4.31 31.55
C ARG A 51 -10.77 -4.58 31.70
N GLY A 52 -10.38 -5.31 32.75
CA GLY A 52 -9.00 -5.76 32.95
C GLY A 52 -8.88 -6.68 34.16
N ILE A 53 -7.92 -7.59 34.13
CA ILE A 53 -7.61 -8.51 35.23
C ILE A 53 -6.10 -8.51 35.47
N TRP A 54 -5.71 -8.42 36.73
CA TRP A 54 -4.33 -8.41 37.24
C TRP A 54 -4.19 -9.50 38.31
N PRO A 55 -2.96 -9.89 38.69
CA PRO A 55 -2.76 -10.97 39.65
C PRO A 55 -3.47 -10.79 41.00
N ASP A 56 -3.71 -9.56 41.43
CA ASP A 56 -4.27 -9.17 42.72
C ASP A 56 -5.64 -8.48 42.64
N ARG A 57 -6.10 -8.10 41.45
CA ARG A 57 -7.35 -7.32 41.27
C ARG A 57 -7.97 -7.46 39.89
N ALA A 58 -9.28 -7.26 39.80
CA ALA A 58 -10.03 -7.19 38.56
C ALA A 58 -10.82 -5.89 38.47
N VAL A 59 -10.83 -5.25 37.29
CA VAL A 59 -11.62 -4.05 37.03
C VAL A 59 -12.80 -4.42 36.14
N VAL A 60 -13.99 -4.06 36.58
CA VAL A 60 -15.26 -4.34 35.88
C VAL A 60 -16.06 -3.07 35.69
N GLN A 61 -16.88 -3.03 34.63
CA GLN A 61 -17.80 -1.93 34.40
C GLN A 61 -19.21 -2.27 34.93
N VAL A 62 -19.70 -1.46 35.86
CA VAL A 62 -21.03 -1.60 36.45
C VAL A 62 -21.80 -0.31 36.26
N LYS A 63 -22.90 -0.36 35.50
CA LYS A 63 -23.79 0.78 35.20
C LYS A 63 -23.03 2.02 34.70
N GLY A 64 -22.05 1.81 33.82
CA GLY A 64 -21.25 2.88 33.20
C GLY A 64 -20.04 3.36 34.01
N ARG A 65 -19.83 2.88 35.24
CA ARG A 65 -18.68 3.23 36.11
C ARG A 65 -17.74 2.04 36.27
N LEU A 66 -16.45 2.29 36.46
CA LEU A 66 -15.46 1.23 36.65
C LEU A 66 -15.23 0.99 38.14
N TYR A 67 -15.19 -0.28 38.53
CA TYR A 67 -14.90 -0.71 39.90
C TYR A 67 -13.77 -1.73 39.90
N SER A 68 -12.79 -1.52 40.78
CA SER A 68 -11.68 -2.43 41.04
C SER A 68 -12.02 -3.32 42.24
N TYR A 69 -11.94 -4.63 42.07
CA TYR A 69 -12.11 -5.62 43.12
C TYR A 69 -10.80 -6.37 43.32
N ALA A 70 -10.19 -6.25 44.51
CA ALA A 70 -9.09 -7.13 44.86
C ALA A 70 -9.61 -8.56 45.05
N TYR A 71 -8.89 -9.55 44.53
CA TYR A 71 -9.32 -10.96 44.62
C TYR A 71 -8.19 -11.88 45.04
N THR A 72 -8.55 -12.96 45.72
CA THR A 72 -7.65 -14.08 46.00
C THR A 72 -8.32 -15.38 45.60
N VAL A 73 -7.56 -16.28 44.99
CA VAL A 73 -8.03 -17.62 44.59
C VAL A 73 -7.46 -18.65 45.55
N SER A 74 -8.32 -19.41 46.20
CA SER A 74 -7.92 -20.51 47.08
C SER A 74 -7.53 -21.76 46.30
N ALA A 75 -6.87 -22.71 46.96
CA ALA A 75 -6.39 -23.96 46.33
C ALA A 75 -7.52 -24.89 45.83
N ASP A 76 -8.75 -24.68 46.29
CA ASP A 76 -9.99 -25.32 45.85
C ASP A 76 -10.78 -24.51 44.82
N ASN A 77 -10.13 -23.51 44.19
CA ASN A 77 -10.66 -22.68 43.10
C ASN A 77 -11.83 -21.77 43.52
N THR A 78 -11.96 -21.46 44.82
CA THR A 78 -12.92 -20.45 45.28
C THR A 78 -12.28 -19.07 45.23
N VAL A 79 -13.04 -18.07 44.78
CA VAL A 79 -12.57 -16.70 44.66
C VAL A 79 -13.17 -15.87 45.79
N ALA A 80 -12.32 -15.30 46.63
CA ALA A 80 -12.72 -14.31 47.62
C ALA A 80 -12.47 -12.90 47.08
N LEU A 81 -13.50 -12.05 47.14
CA LEU A 81 -13.46 -10.67 46.64
C LEU A 81 -13.55 -9.66 47.78
N ALA A 82 -12.62 -8.71 47.80
CA ALA A 82 -12.69 -7.52 48.65
C ALA A 82 -13.82 -6.57 48.19
N GLU A 83 -14.14 -5.57 49.01
CA GLU A 83 -15.07 -4.50 48.60
C GLU A 83 -14.57 -3.76 47.37
N GLY A 84 -15.50 -3.39 46.48
CA GLY A 84 -15.17 -2.73 45.22
C GLY A 84 -14.89 -1.25 45.42
N GLU A 85 -13.78 -0.78 44.86
CA GLU A 85 -13.41 0.64 44.85
C GLU A 85 -13.70 1.23 43.48
N GLU A 86 -14.40 2.37 43.41
CA GLU A 86 -14.66 3.05 42.14
C GLU A 86 -13.35 3.62 41.60
N VAL A 87 -13.00 3.24 40.38
CA VAL A 87 -11.79 3.69 39.69
C VAL A 87 -12.16 4.44 38.42
N VAL A 88 -11.29 5.34 37.97
CA VAL A 88 -11.47 6.05 36.71
C VAL A 88 -10.35 5.67 35.76
N ALA A 89 -10.67 5.51 34.48
CA ALA A 89 -9.66 5.27 33.46
C ALA A 89 -8.84 6.55 33.28
N GLN A 90 -7.59 6.54 33.78
CA GLN A 90 -6.62 7.58 33.48
C GLN A 90 -5.80 7.15 32.28
N PHE A 91 -5.86 7.96 31.22
CA PHE A 91 -4.96 7.85 30.09
C PHE A 91 -3.58 8.34 30.52
N GLN A 92 -2.66 7.42 30.77
CA GLN A 92 -1.23 7.74 30.78
C GLN A 92 -0.72 7.55 29.35
N PRO A 93 -0.28 8.63 28.68
CA PRO A 93 0.40 8.47 27.40
C PRO A 93 1.62 7.60 27.65
N VAL A 94 1.73 6.51 26.89
CA VAL A 94 2.99 5.79 26.75
C VAL A 94 3.88 6.70 25.93
N SER A 95 4.54 7.65 26.59
CA SER A 95 5.59 8.42 25.96
C SER A 95 6.67 7.41 25.56
N ASP A 96 6.91 7.27 24.25
CA ASP A 96 8.17 6.78 23.74
C ASP A 96 9.28 7.53 24.47
N LYS A 97 9.94 6.85 25.41
CA LYS A 97 11.23 7.29 25.93
C LYS A 97 12.31 6.90 24.93
N THR A 98 12.23 7.48 23.75
CA THR A 98 13.33 7.62 22.80
C THR A 98 13.26 9.06 22.31
N GLY A 99 14.15 9.88 22.86
CA GLY A 99 14.08 11.34 22.75
C GLY A 99 14.21 11.85 21.32
N ALA A 100 13.15 12.46 20.82
CA ALA A 100 13.28 13.55 19.86
C ALA A 100 13.59 14.83 20.66
N ILE A 101 14.81 15.34 20.53
CA ILE A 101 15.20 16.64 21.08
C ILE A 101 14.59 17.70 20.16
N PHE A 102 13.54 18.38 20.63
CA PHE A 102 13.17 19.69 20.09
C PHE A 102 14.10 20.75 20.71
N PRO A 103 14.69 21.67 19.94
CA PRO A 103 15.44 22.76 20.53
C PRO A 103 14.49 23.69 21.29
N ASP A 104 14.88 24.08 22.50
CA ASP A 104 14.16 25.00 23.37
C ASP A 104 14.21 26.41 22.75
N ILE A 105 13.08 26.92 22.26
CA ILE A 105 12.99 28.23 21.62
C ILE A 105 12.53 29.23 22.70
N SER A 106 13.39 30.19 23.04
CA SER A 106 13.10 31.17 24.08
C SER A 106 11.88 32.05 23.73
N GLU A 107 11.10 32.47 24.74
CA GLU A 107 9.93 33.35 24.55
C GLU A 107 10.27 34.66 23.83
N ALA A 108 11.52 35.12 23.90
CA ALA A 108 12.00 36.30 23.22
C ALA A 108 12.02 36.15 21.68
N ASP A 109 12.27 34.94 21.17
CA ASP A 109 12.35 34.66 19.73
C ASP A 109 10.96 34.53 19.09
N ARG A 110 9.96 34.11 19.86
CA ARG A 110 8.54 34.09 19.46
C ARG A 110 7.97 35.49 19.29
N ALA A 111 8.38 36.45 20.12
CA ALA A 111 7.90 37.82 20.07
C ALA A 111 8.49 38.65 18.91
N ALA A 112 9.65 38.26 18.38
CA ALA A 112 10.38 39.00 17.35
C ALA A 112 10.07 38.59 15.89
N GLY A 113 9.26 37.55 15.66
CA GLY A 113 8.83 37.14 14.32
C GLY A 113 9.96 36.65 13.39
N ARG A 114 11.06 36.13 13.95
CA ARG A 114 12.27 35.73 13.18
C ARG A 114 12.33 34.25 12.78
N VAL A 115 11.29 33.45 13.00
CA VAL A 115 11.24 32.04 12.57
C VAL A 115 9.97 31.79 11.77
N LYS A 116 10.11 31.54 10.46
CA LYS A 116 9.02 31.06 9.61
C LYS A 116 9.00 29.54 9.62
N LEU A 117 7.87 28.98 10.06
CA LEU A 117 7.61 27.55 10.18
C LEU A 117 7.79 26.77 8.85
N SER A 118 7.76 27.47 7.72
CA SER A 118 7.94 26.92 6.37
C SER A 118 9.40 26.59 5.99
N GLU A 119 10.39 27.07 6.75
CA GLU A 119 11.82 26.87 6.42
C GLU A 119 12.42 25.66 7.14
N ILE A 120 11.83 25.22 8.27
CA ILE A 120 12.29 24.04 9.04
C ILE A 120 11.91 22.71 8.34
N VAL A 121 10.91 22.73 7.46
CA VAL A 121 10.42 21.54 6.74
C VAL A 121 11.20 21.28 5.44
N ARG A 122 12.02 22.23 4.99
CA ARG A 122 12.58 22.20 3.63
C ARG A 122 14.01 21.64 3.53
N GLU A 123 14.68 21.33 4.64
CA GLU A 123 16.01 20.70 4.63
C GLU A 123 16.00 19.17 4.80
N SER A 124 14.83 18.52 4.93
CA SER A 124 14.72 17.06 5.08
C SER A 124 14.21 16.32 3.83
N GLN A 125 14.04 17.01 2.71
CA GLN A 125 13.64 16.40 1.44
C GLN A 125 14.53 16.87 0.27
N GLU A 126 15.79 16.42 0.27
CA GLU A 126 16.49 16.17 -1.00
C GLU A 126 16.46 14.66 -1.26
N ALA A 127 15.44 14.21 -1.98
CA ALA A 127 15.40 12.88 -2.57
C ALA A 127 16.35 12.85 -3.78
N THR A 128 17.58 12.41 -3.58
CA THR A 128 18.47 12.01 -4.67
C THR A 128 18.03 10.66 -5.21
N ALA A 129 17.97 10.52 -6.53
CA ALA A 129 17.50 9.31 -7.21
C ALA A 129 18.25 8.04 -6.77
N PHE A 130 17.48 7.03 -6.40
CA PHE A 130 17.93 5.71 -5.96
C PHE A 130 18.67 4.97 -7.09
N ARG A 131 19.91 4.52 -6.86
CA ARG A 131 20.66 3.65 -7.78
C ARG A 131 21.21 2.42 -7.05
N GLU A 132 21.06 1.27 -7.70
CA GLU A 132 21.36 -0.04 -7.16
C GLU A 132 22.87 -0.37 -7.26
N ALA A 133 23.50 -0.71 -6.14
CA ALA A 133 24.81 -1.36 -6.14
C ALA A 133 24.62 -2.87 -6.34
N GLN A 134 25.00 -3.40 -7.51
CA GLN A 134 24.82 -4.81 -7.87
C GLN A 134 25.65 -5.79 -7.01
N ASP A 135 26.60 -5.30 -6.23
CA ASP A 135 27.58 -6.09 -5.48
C ASP A 135 27.21 -6.35 -4.00
N GLY A 136 26.02 -5.90 -3.55
CA GLY A 136 25.55 -6.09 -2.17
C GLY A 136 26.21 -5.16 -1.14
N THR A 137 26.91 -4.10 -1.59
CA THR A 137 27.61 -3.15 -0.74
C THR A 137 26.65 -2.13 -0.09
N ILE A 138 26.76 -1.96 1.24
CA ILE A 138 25.88 -1.09 2.05
C ILE A 138 26.75 -0.15 2.91
N GLU A 139 26.42 1.14 2.95
CA GLU A 139 26.97 2.06 3.95
C GLU A 139 26.23 1.87 5.27
N VAL A 140 27.00 1.69 6.34
CA VAL A 140 26.50 1.32 7.65
C VAL A 140 27.09 2.20 8.73
N THR A 141 26.26 2.57 9.71
CA THR A 141 26.72 3.19 10.95
C THR A 141 27.10 2.07 11.92
N LEU A 142 28.35 2.07 12.38
CA LEU A 142 28.87 1.07 13.32
C LEU A 142 28.54 1.45 14.76
N ILE A 143 28.74 2.71 15.11
CA ILE A 143 28.55 3.26 16.46
C ILE A 143 28.13 4.73 16.35
N ARG A 144 27.15 5.15 17.15
CA ARG A 144 26.84 6.57 17.36
C ARG A 144 27.48 7.05 18.65
N SER A 145 28.05 8.25 18.61
CA SER A 145 28.56 8.92 19.81
C SER A 145 27.45 9.17 20.82
N GLY A 146 27.83 9.24 22.09
CA GLY A 146 26.92 9.50 23.20
C GLY A 146 26.54 8.24 23.97
N ARG A 147 25.34 8.26 24.57
CA ARG A 147 24.88 7.21 25.49
C ARG A 147 24.37 5.99 24.73
N SER A 148 24.91 4.82 25.09
CA SER A 148 24.45 3.51 24.65
C SER A 148 23.38 2.92 25.57
N GLY A 149 22.53 2.05 25.02
CA GLY A 149 21.53 1.27 25.77
C GLY A 149 22.16 0.40 26.89
N ASN A 150 23.42 -0.01 26.73
CA ASN A 150 24.15 -0.86 27.68
C ASN A 150 24.89 -0.06 28.76
N ARG A 151 24.45 1.17 29.06
CA ARG A 151 25.07 2.09 30.05
C ARG A 151 26.54 2.45 29.77
N ASN A 152 26.97 2.25 28.52
CA ASN A 152 28.25 2.74 28.03
C ASN A 152 28.09 4.14 27.45
N TYR A 153 29.19 4.89 27.39
CA TYR A 153 29.25 6.20 26.74
C TYR A 153 30.42 6.25 25.76
N TYR A 154 30.16 6.65 24.52
CA TYR A 154 31.17 6.73 23.46
C TYR A 154 31.42 8.20 23.09
N PRO A 155 32.55 8.80 23.51
CA PRO A 155 32.88 10.17 23.12
C PRO A 155 33.40 10.25 21.68
N ASP A 156 33.20 11.40 21.02
CA ASP A 156 33.63 11.61 19.63
C ASP A 156 35.14 11.34 19.45
N GLU A 157 35.95 11.81 20.39
CA GLU A 157 37.41 11.65 20.38
C GLU A 157 37.84 10.18 20.36
N ALA A 158 37.20 9.34 21.17
CA ALA A 158 37.53 7.91 21.23
C ALA A 158 37.12 7.16 19.96
N LEU A 159 36.02 7.57 19.31
CA LEU A 159 35.59 7.00 18.03
C LEU A 159 36.48 7.46 16.88
N ARG A 160 36.90 8.74 16.90
CA ARG A 160 37.83 9.29 15.91
C ARG A 160 39.20 8.60 15.96
N GLU A 161 39.72 8.31 17.15
CA GLU A 161 40.95 7.50 17.31
C GLU A 161 40.78 6.04 16.87
N ALA A 162 39.56 5.49 16.95
CA ALA A 162 39.31 4.08 16.70
C ALA A 162 39.06 3.74 15.22
N VAL A 163 38.93 4.73 14.32
CA VAL A 163 38.60 4.54 12.89
C VAL A 163 39.43 3.43 12.25
N SER A 164 40.76 3.45 12.40
CA SER A 164 41.65 2.46 11.78
C SER A 164 41.50 1.04 12.36
N MET A 165 40.89 0.88 13.53
CA MET A 165 40.68 -0.42 14.17
C MET A 165 39.45 -1.16 13.63
N PHE A 166 38.54 -0.44 12.95
CA PHE A 166 37.33 -1.01 12.36
C PHE A 166 37.50 -1.39 10.88
N GLU A 167 38.62 -1.01 10.26
CA GLU A 167 38.95 -1.37 8.89
C GLU A 167 39.24 -2.87 8.76
N GLY A 168 38.53 -3.56 7.86
CA GLY A 168 38.65 -5.00 7.64
C GLY A 168 38.04 -5.88 8.73
N VAL A 169 37.24 -5.32 9.65
CA VAL A 169 36.61 -6.11 10.72
C VAL A 169 35.54 -7.03 10.16
N ARG A 170 35.52 -8.27 10.66
CA ARG A 170 34.58 -9.33 10.25
C ARG A 170 33.18 -9.07 10.76
N VAL A 171 32.20 -9.34 9.90
CA VAL A 171 30.78 -9.22 10.21
C VAL A 171 30.11 -10.57 10.31
N PHE A 172 29.49 -10.85 11.46
CA PHE A 172 28.77 -12.12 11.70
C PHE A 172 27.27 -11.89 11.89
N ALA A 173 26.43 -12.76 11.36
CA ALA A 173 25.01 -12.81 11.69
C ALA A 173 24.79 -13.60 12.99
N LYS A 174 24.24 -12.98 14.04
CA LYS A 174 24.04 -13.62 15.35
C LYS A 174 22.66 -13.31 15.94
N SER A 175 22.19 -14.19 16.81
CA SER A 175 21.07 -13.87 17.70
C SER A 175 21.54 -12.92 18.82
N ASP A 176 20.62 -12.13 19.39
CA ASP A 176 20.95 -11.22 20.50
C ASP A 176 21.48 -11.99 21.74
N ALA A 177 20.99 -13.21 21.94
CA ALA A 177 21.46 -14.10 23.01
C ALA A 177 22.89 -14.58 22.79
N ASP A 178 23.26 -14.96 21.56
CA ASP A 178 24.62 -15.39 21.24
C ASP A 178 25.62 -14.23 21.28
N HIS A 179 25.20 -13.05 20.83
CA HIS A 179 25.99 -11.83 20.92
C HIS A 179 26.26 -11.45 22.38
N SER A 180 25.22 -11.44 23.23
CA SER A 180 25.34 -11.15 24.67
C SER A 180 26.20 -12.18 25.42
N ALA A 181 26.21 -13.43 24.97
CA ALA A 181 27.03 -14.50 25.54
C ALA A 181 28.47 -14.57 24.97
N GLY A 182 28.83 -13.71 24.01
CA GLY A 182 30.14 -13.75 23.32
C GLY A 182 30.36 -15.00 22.47
N LYS A 183 29.29 -15.71 22.08
CA LYS A 183 29.31 -16.96 21.30
C LYS A 183 29.04 -16.65 19.80
N GLY A 184 29.03 -17.69 18.96
CA GLY A 184 28.61 -17.56 17.56
C GLY A 184 29.67 -17.10 16.56
N LYS A 185 30.97 -17.17 16.90
CA LYS A 185 32.09 -16.92 15.96
C LYS A 185 32.35 -18.19 15.10
N ASP A 186 31.40 -18.53 14.23
CA ASP A 186 31.48 -19.65 13.27
C ASP A 186 31.61 -19.09 11.85
N VAL A 187 32.40 -19.75 10.99
CA VAL A 187 32.58 -19.38 9.57
C VAL A 187 31.25 -19.39 8.82
N ARG A 188 30.31 -20.26 9.21
CA ARG A 188 28.95 -20.31 8.63
C ARG A 188 28.14 -19.04 8.84
N ASN A 189 28.45 -18.29 9.90
CA ASN A 189 27.75 -17.05 10.24
C ASN A 189 28.49 -15.81 9.72
N LEU A 190 29.65 -15.98 9.06
CA LEU A 190 30.45 -14.87 8.53
C LEU A 190 29.83 -14.38 7.22
N ILE A 191 29.28 -13.16 7.23
CA ILE A 191 28.53 -12.61 6.09
C ILE A 191 29.31 -11.55 5.30
N GLY A 192 30.34 -10.94 5.89
CA GLY A 192 31.08 -9.87 5.23
C GLY A 192 32.17 -9.22 6.07
N GLY A 193 32.66 -8.08 5.59
CA GLY A 193 33.62 -7.23 6.29
C GLY A 193 33.29 -5.75 6.14
N ILE A 194 33.79 -4.93 7.07
CA ILE A 194 33.65 -3.47 7.04
C ILE A 194 34.90 -2.84 6.44
N TYR A 195 34.72 -1.88 5.53
CA TYR A 195 35.80 -1.16 4.85
C TYR A 195 35.49 0.34 4.74
N SER A 196 36.47 1.15 4.35
CA SER A 196 36.30 2.59 4.15
C SER A 196 35.73 3.31 5.37
N VAL A 197 36.20 2.93 6.57
CA VAL A 197 35.68 3.47 7.82
C VAL A 197 36.12 4.92 7.99
N ARG A 198 35.17 5.79 8.38
CA ARG A 198 35.41 7.19 8.69
C ARG A 198 34.54 7.64 9.85
N PHE A 199 34.99 8.66 10.57
CA PHE A 199 34.19 9.33 11.57
C PHE A 199 33.47 10.53 10.93
N VAL A 200 32.17 10.66 11.18
CA VAL A 200 31.33 11.76 10.74
C VAL A 200 31.01 12.62 11.95
N GLU A 201 31.37 13.90 11.88
CA GLU A 201 31.16 14.85 12.98
C GLU A 201 29.67 15.15 13.19
N GLY A 202 29.26 15.22 14.45
CA GLY A 202 27.90 15.60 14.84
C GLY A 202 27.73 17.11 14.97
N LYS A 203 26.47 17.58 15.01
CA LYS A 203 26.15 19.02 15.16
C LYS A 203 26.48 19.56 16.55
N THR A 204 26.54 18.69 17.56
CA THR A 204 26.92 19.02 18.94
C THR A 204 28.02 18.07 19.44
N PRO A 205 28.75 18.41 20.51
CA PRO A 205 29.74 17.50 21.09
C PRO A 205 29.12 16.14 21.47
N ASP A 206 29.84 15.06 21.18
CA ASP A 206 29.43 13.67 21.40
C ASP A 206 28.14 13.27 20.66
N SER A 207 27.92 13.83 19.46
CA SER A 207 26.78 13.48 18.58
C SER A 207 27.20 12.96 17.20
N GLY A 208 28.50 12.67 17.00
CA GLY A 208 29.00 12.10 15.75
C GLY A 208 28.65 10.62 15.55
N SER A 209 29.12 10.05 14.45
CA SER A 209 28.95 8.63 14.15
C SER A 209 30.16 8.04 13.45
N LEU A 210 30.46 6.79 13.76
CA LEU A 210 31.46 6.00 13.06
C LEU A 210 30.76 5.23 11.93
N VAL A 211 31.07 5.58 10.69
CA VAL A 211 30.41 5.05 9.48
C VAL A 211 31.43 4.25 8.67
N GLY A 212 30.99 3.15 8.07
CA GLY A 212 31.80 2.34 7.17
C GLY A 212 30.97 1.72 6.06
N THR A 213 31.63 1.00 5.17
CA THR A 213 31.02 0.29 4.05
C THR A 213 31.09 -1.20 4.31
N PHE A 214 29.93 -1.83 4.50
CA PHE A 214 29.77 -3.28 4.55
C PHE A 214 29.91 -3.85 3.14
N LYS A 215 30.83 -4.80 2.98
CA LYS A 215 30.99 -5.62 1.78
C LYS A 215 30.67 -7.07 2.09
N ALA A 216 29.69 -7.62 1.37
CA ALA A 216 29.29 -9.01 1.51
C ALA A 216 30.34 -9.97 0.94
N ILE A 217 30.50 -11.14 1.56
CA ILE A 217 31.28 -12.24 0.97
C ILE A 217 30.49 -12.90 -0.17
N ASP A 218 29.19 -13.11 0.05
CA ASP A 218 28.25 -13.61 -0.95
C ASP A 218 27.03 -12.68 -0.99
N PRO A 219 26.86 -11.87 -2.05
CA PRO A 219 25.71 -10.99 -2.21
C PRO A 219 24.36 -11.73 -2.25
N SER A 220 24.37 -13.03 -2.57
CA SER A 220 23.18 -13.88 -2.64
C SER A 220 22.82 -14.58 -1.33
N ASP A 221 23.64 -14.43 -0.28
CA ASP A 221 23.32 -14.96 1.05
C ASP A 221 21.96 -14.43 1.53
N ALA A 222 21.15 -15.29 2.14
CA ALA A 222 19.81 -14.94 2.56
C ALA A 222 19.78 -13.80 3.59
N THR A 223 20.82 -13.68 4.41
CA THR A 223 20.99 -12.60 5.39
C THR A 223 21.39 -11.30 4.71
N VAL A 224 22.34 -11.35 3.77
CA VAL A 224 22.76 -10.18 2.98
C VAL A 224 21.61 -9.67 2.11
N THR A 225 20.85 -10.56 1.48
CA THR A 225 19.67 -10.21 0.69
C THR A 225 18.60 -9.54 1.56
N LYS A 226 18.42 -9.99 2.82
CA LYS A 226 17.56 -9.32 3.80
C LYS A 226 18.10 -7.94 4.19
N MET A 227 19.41 -7.79 4.40
CA MET A 227 20.03 -6.49 4.68
C MET A 227 19.81 -5.51 3.52
N VAL A 228 20.19 -5.90 2.29
CA VAL A 228 19.99 -5.09 1.08
C VAL A 228 18.50 -4.77 0.87
N GLY A 229 17.64 -5.77 1.00
CA GLY A 229 16.18 -5.61 0.88
C GLY A 229 15.58 -4.69 1.94
N SER A 230 16.08 -4.71 3.17
CA SER A 230 15.63 -3.82 4.26
C SER A 230 15.97 -2.37 3.95
N VAL A 231 17.18 -2.09 3.45
CA VAL A 231 17.60 -0.76 3.03
C VAL A 231 16.81 -0.28 1.80
N LYS A 232 16.60 -1.16 0.80
CA LYS A 232 15.79 -0.83 -0.40
C LYS A 232 14.35 -0.42 -0.07
N ARG A 233 13.80 -0.97 1.00
CA ARG A 233 12.39 -0.79 1.38
C ARG A 233 12.20 0.22 2.51
N GLY A 234 13.24 0.95 2.92
CA GLY A 234 13.16 1.89 4.04
C GLY A 234 12.93 1.24 5.40
N MET A 235 13.24 -0.06 5.54
CA MET A 235 13.04 -0.88 6.74
C MET A 235 14.35 -1.20 7.47
N GLN A 236 15.40 -0.39 7.28
CA GLN A 236 16.71 -0.61 7.90
C GLN A 236 16.69 -0.65 9.43
N GLY A 237 15.67 -0.08 10.08
CA GLY A 237 15.53 -0.08 11.54
C GLY A 237 15.24 -1.46 12.16
N LEU A 238 14.94 -2.48 11.34
CA LEU A 238 14.72 -3.86 11.79
C LEU A 238 16.02 -4.65 12.04
N LEU A 239 17.15 -4.13 11.55
CA LEU A 239 18.45 -4.77 11.62
C LEU A 239 19.48 -3.77 12.18
N GLY A 240 20.18 -4.19 13.22
CA GLY A 240 21.20 -3.40 13.89
C GLY A 240 22.59 -3.97 13.73
N LEU A 241 23.59 -3.11 13.82
CA LEU A 241 24.98 -3.52 13.99
C LEU A 241 25.41 -3.28 15.43
N SER A 242 25.99 -4.30 16.04
CA SER A 242 26.55 -4.23 17.39
C SER A 242 28.00 -4.63 17.41
N ILE A 243 28.79 -3.94 18.22
CA ILE A 243 30.24 -4.11 18.26
C ILE A 243 30.67 -5.01 19.42
N ASP A 244 31.60 -5.93 19.16
CA ASP A 244 32.34 -6.68 20.18
C ASP A 244 33.78 -6.14 20.23
N ALA A 245 34.09 -5.31 21.23
CA ALA A 245 35.36 -4.62 21.34
C ALA A 245 35.81 -4.44 22.80
N ASP A 246 37.12 -4.50 23.00
CA ASP A 246 37.78 -4.16 24.26
C ASP A 246 38.14 -2.67 24.26
N ALA A 247 37.80 -1.97 25.34
CA ALA A 247 38.15 -0.57 25.55
C ALA A 247 38.60 -0.30 26.98
N ARG A 248 39.52 0.65 27.16
CA ARG A 248 39.81 1.25 28.46
C ARG A 248 38.64 2.13 28.85
N THR A 249 38.02 1.83 29.99
CA THR A 249 36.84 2.55 30.46
C THR A 249 37.13 3.39 31.70
N ARG A 250 36.44 4.53 31.82
CA ARG A 250 36.41 5.37 33.02
C ARG A 250 34.96 5.52 33.48
N HIS A 251 34.75 5.66 34.78
CA HIS A 251 33.41 5.93 35.31
C HIS A 251 33.09 7.41 35.11
N ARG A 252 31.98 7.69 34.41
CA ARG A 252 31.44 9.03 34.22
C ARG A 252 30.11 9.14 34.95
N ARG A 253 29.94 10.21 35.74
CA ARG A 253 28.67 10.52 36.38
C ARG A 253 27.88 11.44 35.48
N ASN A 254 26.72 10.99 35.00
CA ASN A 254 25.82 11.76 34.17
C ASN A 254 24.47 11.88 34.90
N GLY A 255 24.27 12.99 35.61
CA GLY A 255 23.14 13.14 36.53
C GLY A 255 23.18 12.14 37.70
N SER A 256 22.10 11.37 37.88
CA SER A 256 21.95 10.35 38.92
C SER A 256 22.59 8.99 38.56
N GLU A 257 23.07 8.81 37.34
CA GLU A 257 23.58 7.53 36.83
C GLU A 257 25.11 7.54 36.64
N THR A 258 25.74 6.39 36.89
CA THR A 258 27.15 6.13 36.57
C THR A 258 27.25 5.33 35.28
N LEU A 259 27.78 5.95 34.23
CA LEU A 259 28.04 5.34 32.93
C LEU A 259 29.51 4.91 32.83
N ARG A 260 29.78 3.91 31.97
CA ARG A 260 31.14 3.49 31.61
C ARG A 260 31.54 4.18 30.31
N GLU A 261 32.37 5.21 30.42
CA GLU A 261 32.89 5.96 29.29
C GLU A 261 34.07 5.24 28.64
N ALA A 262 34.00 4.98 27.34
CA ALA A 262 35.09 4.40 26.57
C ALA A 262 36.13 5.48 26.27
N VAL A 263 37.25 5.46 26.99
CA VAL A 263 38.33 6.44 26.82
C VAL A 263 39.17 6.09 25.60
N LYS A 264 39.42 4.80 25.36
CA LYS A 264 40.21 4.33 24.21
C LYS A 264 39.91 2.88 23.88
N PHE A 265 39.62 2.59 22.61
CA PHE A 265 39.52 1.22 22.12
C PHE A 265 40.90 0.57 22.06
N THR A 266 41.00 -0.66 22.54
CA THR A 266 42.24 -1.45 22.52
C THR A 266 42.21 -2.55 21.48
N LYS A 267 41.03 -3.12 21.19
CA LYS A 267 40.86 -4.17 20.20
C LYS A 267 39.40 -4.27 19.76
N VAL A 268 39.15 -4.47 18.48
CA VAL A 268 37.83 -4.79 17.93
C VAL A 268 37.85 -6.24 17.46
N HIS A 269 36.91 -7.06 17.93
CA HIS A 269 36.85 -8.49 17.62
C HIS A 269 35.91 -8.78 16.45
N SER A 270 34.71 -8.19 16.45
CA SER A 270 33.75 -8.30 15.35
C SER A 270 32.70 -7.18 15.40
N VAL A 271 32.00 -7.03 14.28
CA VAL A 271 30.73 -6.29 14.20
C VAL A 271 29.65 -7.32 13.91
N ASP A 272 28.66 -7.46 14.77
CA ASP A 272 27.63 -8.48 14.65
C ASP A 272 26.32 -7.84 14.16
N LEU A 273 25.68 -8.47 13.16
CA LEU A 273 24.32 -8.14 12.75
C LEU A 273 23.34 -8.79 13.73
N ILE A 274 22.59 -7.94 14.44
CA ILE A 274 21.64 -8.33 15.50
C ILE A 274 20.33 -7.53 15.36
N VAL A 275 19.34 -7.78 16.22
CA VAL A 275 18.04 -7.08 16.14
C VAL A 275 18.06 -5.80 16.97
N GLU A 276 18.66 -5.82 18.16
CA GLU A 276 18.65 -4.69 19.10
C GLU A 276 20.07 -4.14 19.37
N PRO A 277 20.59 -3.20 18.56
CA PRO A 277 21.96 -2.71 18.67
C PRO A 277 22.13 -1.78 19.87
N GLY A 278 22.97 -2.16 20.83
CA GLY A 278 23.20 -1.36 22.03
C GLY A 278 23.88 -0.01 21.78
N ALA A 279 24.72 0.10 20.74
CA ALA A 279 25.56 1.27 20.46
C ALA A 279 25.03 2.17 19.31
N GLY A 280 23.79 1.95 18.87
CA GLY A 280 23.15 2.76 17.83
C GLY A 280 23.67 2.49 16.41
N GLY A 281 24.30 1.34 16.17
CA GLY A 281 24.72 0.91 14.84
C GLY A 281 23.54 0.43 13.98
N GLY A 282 23.52 0.79 12.71
CA GLY A 282 22.40 0.55 11.80
C GLY A 282 22.81 0.58 10.33
N LEU A 283 21.89 0.16 9.46
CA LEU A 283 22.11 0.16 8.01
C LEU A 283 21.63 1.51 7.45
N ASP A 284 22.48 2.27 6.77
CA ASP A 284 22.12 3.63 6.36
C ASP A 284 21.63 3.68 4.91
N ARG A 285 22.44 3.23 3.93
CA ARG A 285 22.12 3.31 2.50
C ARG A 285 22.87 2.28 1.66
N LEU A 286 22.37 1.93 0.47
CA LEU A 286 23.18 1.23 -0.52
C LEU A 286 24.22 2.21 -1.06
N THR A 287 25.50 1.83 -1.06
CA THR A 287 26.55 2.74 -1.50
C THR A 287 26.58 2.75 -3.02
N GLU A 288 26.31 3.90 -3.65
CA GLU A 288 26.64 4.08 -5.07
C GLU A 288 28.13 3.77 -5.29
N ALA A 289 28.43 2.92 -6.26
CA ALA A 289 29.72 2.98 -6.93
C ALA A 289 29.77 4.29 -7.73
N ALA A 290 30.01 5.41 -7.05
CA ALA A 290 30.17 6.70 -7.69
C ALA A 290 31.65 6.87 -8.08
N ALA A 291 31.88 6.99 -9.38
CA ALA A 291 32.96 7.85 -9.86
C ALA A 291 32.72 9.25 -9.28
N ASP A 292 33.71 9.76 -8.56
CA ASP A 292 33.64 10.98 -7.77
C ASP A 292 33.16 12.20 -8.56
N SER A 293 32.17 12.91 -7.99
CA SER A 293 31.90 14.31 -8.33
C SER A 293 31.83 15.12 -7.04
N SER A 294 32.94 15.78 -6.71
CA SER A 294 32.90 17.05 -6.01
C SER A 294 34.06 17.92 -6.50
N SER A 295 33.71 19.07 -7.07
CA SER A 295 34.55 20.26 -7.01
C SER A 295 33.88 21.20 -6.03
N PRO A 296 34.61 21.74 -5.05
CA PRO A 296 34.60 23.20 -4.92
C PRO A 296 36.01 23.78 -4.69
N GLN A 297 36.30 24.82 -5.48
CA GLN A 297 37.14 26.00 -5.20
C GLN A 297 38.30 25.88 -4.18
N SER A 298 39.54 26.00 -4.70
CA SER A 298 40.80 26.37 -4.01
C SER A 298 40.79 27.86 -3.55
N PRO A 299 41.84 28.44 -2.90
CA PRO A 299 43.13 27.94 -2.31
C PRO A 299 43.40 28.52 -0.87
N PRO A 300 44.59 28.40 -0.18
CA PRO A 300 45.96 28.14 -0.67
C PRO A 300 46.91 27.18 0.10
N GLU A 301 47.84 26.66 -0.71
CA GLU A 301 49.22 26.16 -0.50
C GLU A 301 49.76 25.83 0.91
N SER A 302 50.27 24.60 1.10
CA SER A 302 51.68 24.26 0.82
C SER A 302 52.10 22.85 1.34
N GLN A 303 53.08 22.28 0.64
CA GLN A 303 54.02 21.20 1.03
C GLN A 303 53.68 19.71 0.79
N GLN A 304 54.18 19.24 -0.36
CA GLN A 304 55.03 18.05 -0.59
C GLN A 304 54.63 16.68 0.01
N GLY A 305 54.33 15.73 -0.89
CA GLY A 305 54.91 14.37 -0.81
C GLY A 305 53.98 13.18 -1.00
N SER A 306 53.54 12.89 -2.23
CA SER A 306 53.41 11.52 -2.79
C SER A 306 52.93 11.60 -4.25
N LYS A 307 53.80 11.27 -5.22
CA LYS A 307 53.50 11.32 -6.66
C LYS A 307 52.70 10.08 -7.08
N THR A 308 51.37 10.20 -7.10
CA THR A 308 50.50 9.29 -7.85
C THR A 308 49.85 10.10 -8.96
N MET A 309 50.06 9.73 -10.22
CA MET A 309 49.43 10.43 -11.35
C MET A 309 47.90 10.36 -11.24
N PRO A 310 47.17 11.49 -11.33
CA PRO A 310 45.71 11.48 -11.33
C PRO A 310 45.16 10.61 -12.46
N LEU A 311 44.11 9.84 -12.17
CA LEU A 311 43.53 8.85 -13.08
C LEU A 311 43.10 9.46 -14.43
N TRP A 312 42.70 10.73 -14.45
CA TRP A 312 42.32 11.44 -15.66
C TRP A 312 43.52 11.73 -16.58
N LYS A 313 44.70 12.08 -16.03
CA LYS A 313 45.93 12.22 -16.83
C LYS A 313 46.35 10.90 -17.42
N GLN A 314 46.27 9.84 -16.62
CA GLN A 314 46.61 8.49 -17.07
C GLN A 314 45.70 8.05 -18.22
N ARG A 315 44.39 8.30 -18.12
CA ARG A 315 43.42 8.01 -19.19
C ARG A 315 43.61 8.86 -20.44
N MET A 316 43.94 10.14 -20.29
CA MET A 316 44.21 11.01 -21.44
C MET A 316 45.49 10.60 -22.18
N LEU A 317 46.56 10.32 -21.45
CA LEU A 317 47.80 9.81 -22.03
C LEU A 317 47.60 8.43 -22.66
N GLU A 318 46.76 7.58 -22.08
CA GLU A 318 46.36 6.30 -22.67
C GLU A 318 45.53 6.46 -23.95
N ALA A 319 44.59 7.42 -23.99
CA ALA A 319 43.84 7.77 -25.18
C ALA A 319 44.75 8.32 -26.29
N VAL A 320 45.71 9.18 -25.92
CA VAL A 320 46.76 9.66 -26.84
C VAL A 320 47.62 8.50 -27.34
N LYS A 321 48.03 7.59 -26.45
CA LYS A 321 48.82 6.39 -26.81
C LYS A 321 48.05 5.46 -27.76
N ALA A 322 46.74 5.33 -27.57
CA ALA A 322 45.89 4.50 -28.42
C ALA A 322 45.72 5.08 -29.84
N LYS A 323 45.73 6.41 -29.98
CA LYS A 323 45.56 7.12 -31.26
C LYS A 323 46.87 7.42 -31.98
N ASP A 324 47.91 7.84 -31.26
CA ASP A 324 49.23 8.16 -31.80
C ASP A 324 50.35 7.73 -30.81
N PRO A 325 50.76 6.46 -30.86
CA PRO A 325 51.78 5.91 -29.96
C PRO A 325 53.14 6.62 -30.06
N ALA A 326 53.47 7.20 -31.22
CA ALA A 326 54.74 7.88 -31.47
C ALA A 326 54.81 9.23 -30.76
N LYS A 327 53.71 9.99 -30.74
CA LYS A 327 53.63 11.24 -29.96
C LYS A 327 53.61 11.00 -28.46
N HIS A 328 52.93 9.95 -27.99
CA HIS A 328 52.98 9.56 -26.57
C HIS A 328 54.41 9.21 -26.11
N ALA A 329 55.20 8.52 -26.94
CA ALA A 329 56.57 8.14 -26.60
C ALA A 329 57.57 9.32 -26.54
N ALA A 330 57.24 10.45 -27.18
CA ALA A 330 58.06 11.65 -27.18
C ALA A 330 57.84 12.55 -25.94
N VAL A 331 56.85 12.23 -25.10
CA VAL A 331 56.46 13.02 -23.93
C VAL A 331 57.12 12.48 -22.66
N ASN A 332 57.73 13.37 -21.87
CA ASN A 332 58.30 13.00 -20.57
C ASN A 332 57.19 12.96 -19.50
N LEU A 333 56.75 11.74 -19.17
CA LEU A 333 55.63 11.48 -18.26
C LEU A 333 55.90 12.00 -16.83
N GLU A 334 57.14 12.14 -16.39
CA GLU A 334 57.41 12.58 -15.01
C GLU A 334 57.30 14.09 -14.80
N THR A 335 57.30 14.87 -15.89
CA THR A 335 57.35 16.34 -15.85
C THR A 335 56.25 17.03 -16.67
N ILE A 336 55.45 16.28 -17.43
CA ILE A 336 54.38 16.87 -18.23
C ILE A 336 53.32 17.54 -17.34
N THR A 337 53.06 18.81 -17.64
CA THR A 337 52.08 19.63 -16.92
C THR A 337 50.65 19.26 -17.33
N ASP A 338 49.67 19.56 -16.47
CA ASP A 338 48.24 19.30 -16.73
C ASP A 338 47.78 19.88 -18.07
N ASP A 339 48.15 21.13 -18.34
CA ASP A 339 47.77 21.85 -19.57
C ASP A 339 48.43 21.25 -20.81
N GLU A 340 49.68 20.76 -20.70
CA GLU A 340 50.35 20.07 -21.79
C GLU A 340 49.69 18.72 -22.11
N VAL A 341 49.22 17.96 -21.11
CA VAL A 341 48.47 16.71 -21.32
C VAL A 341 47.13 16.99 -22.01
N VAL A 342 46.42 18.04 -21.58
CA VAL A 342 45.14 18.43 -22.17
C VAL A 342 45.33 18.89 -23.61
N ASN A 343 46.30 19.77 -23.89
CA ASN A 343 46.59 20.24 -25.24
C ASN A 343 47.04 19.09 -26.16
N LEU A 344 47.85 18.16 -25.64
CA LEU A 344 48.25 16.95 -26.37
C LEU A 344 47.04 16.06 -26.69
N HIS A 345 46.16 15.87 -25.72
CA HIS A 345 44.92 15.11 -25.90
C HIS A 345 43.99 15.81 -26.89
N GLU A 346 43.81 17.13 -26.83
CA GLU A 346 42.98 17.86 -27.80
C GLU A 346 43.56 17.84 -29.22
N ALA A 347 44.89 17.90 -29.35
CA ALA A 347 45.57 17.81 -30.65
C ALA A 347 45.50 16.41 -31.29
N VAL A 348 45.36 15.34 -30.50
CA VAL A 348 45.37 13.94 -30.98
C VAL A 348 43.98 13.32 -31.02
N CYS A 349 43.13 13.64 -30.03
CA CYS A 349 41.81 13.05 -29.82
C CYS A 349 40.65 14.03 -30.11
N GLY A 350 40.92 15.33 -30.27
CA GLY A 350 39.92 16.38 -30.52
C GLY A 350 39.53 17.19 -29.27
N PRO A 351 38.92 18.39 -29.44
CA PRO A 351 38.61 19.32 -28.35
C PRO A 351 37.59 18.75 -27.36
N LEU A 352 37.74 19.08 -26.07
CA LEU A 352 36.96 18.47 -24.98
C LEU A 352 35.63 19.19 -24.68
N VAL A 353 35.38 20.37 -25.26
CA VAL A 353 34.16 21.17 -25.05
C VAL A 353 33.56 21.60 -26.40
N PRO A 354 32.26 21.42 -26.66
CA PRO A 354 31.65 21.85 -27.92
C PRO A 354 31.34 23.37 -27.91
N GLN A 355 31.74 24.08 -28.97
CA GLN A 355 31.40 25.50 -29.18
C GLN A 355 30.07 25.69 -29.93
N SER A 356 29.38 26.79 -29.60
CA SER A 356 28.07 27.19 -30.12
C SER A 356 28.12 27.62 -31.60
N GLY A 357 27.10 27.22 -32.37
CA GLY A 357 27.21 26.98 -33.81
C GLY A 357 27.22 28.17 -34.79
N ASN A 358 27.57 27.83 -36.04
CA ASN A 358 27.05 28.40 -37.29
C ASN A 358 27.34 27.40 -38.44
N ASP A 359 26.36 27.22 -39.32
CA ASP A 359 26.18 26.11 -40.29
C ASP A 359 27.40 25.64 -41.10
N ARG A 360 27.61 24.32 -41.14
CA ARG A 360 27.52 23.46 -42.34
C ARG A 360 27.76 21.99 -41.96
N MET A 361 26.76 21.15 -42.23
CA MET A 361 26.80 19.70 -42.04
C MET A 361 27.84 19.06 -42.99
N THR A 362 28.72 18.21 -42.44
CA THR A 362 29.25 17.03 -43.14
C THR A 362 29.46 15.88 -42.16
N GLU A 363 28.62 14.85 -42.38
CA GLU A 363 28.66 13.43 -42.01
C GLU A 363 29.07 12.97 -40.59
N ALA A 364 28.03 12.58 -39.84
CA ALA A 364 28.12 11.57 -38.81
C ALA A 364 28.42 10.21 -39.45
N VAL A 365 29.46 9.52 -38.96
CA VAL A 365 29.68 8.10 -39.27
C VAL A 365 29.02 7.27 -38.18
N GLY A 366 27.75 6.95 -38.39
CA GLY A 366 27.09 5.77 -37.86
C GLY A 366 26.43 5.08 -39.03
N ASP A 367 26.98 3.94 -39.45
CA ASP A 367 26.61 3.15 -40.63
C ASP A 367 26.64 3.90 -41.97
N ASN A 368 27.60 3.53 -42.83
CA ASN A 368 27.63 3.92 -44.25
C ASN A 368 26.51 3.20 -45.04
N THR A 369 25.25 3.40 -44.65
CA THR A 369 24.11 3.17 -45.51
C THR A 369 23.78 4.53 -46.14
N PRO A 370 23.86 4.67 -47.48
CA PRO A 370 23.53 5.95 -48.12
C PRO A 370 22.12 6.35 -47.73
N LEU A 371 21.95 7.55 -47.15
CA LEU A 371 20.65 8.22 -47.02
C LEU A 371 19.99 8.14 -48.40
N THR A 372 18.96 7.31 -48.51
CA THR A 372 18.30 7.12 -49.79
C THR A 372 17.50 8.39 -50.09
N ARG A 373 17.24 8.66 -51.38
CA ARG A 373 16.35 9.75 -51.77
C ARG A 373 14.97 9.66 -51.07
N ALA A 374 14.56 8.45 -50.67
CA ALA A 374 13.34 8.21 -49.92
C ALA A 374 13.42 8.69 -48.45
N ASP A 375 14.59 8.65 -47.81
CA ASP A 375 14.76 9.07 -46.41
C ASP A 375 14.71 10.61 -46.26
N LEU A 376 15.31 11.33 -47.21
CA LEU A 376 15.20 12.79 -47.29
C LEU A 376 13.75 13.23 -47.60
N GLN A 377 13.08 12.53 -48.51
CA GLN A 377 11.66 12.78 -48.80
C GLN A 377 10.77 12.52 -47.58
N ALA A 378 11.02 11.47 -46.79
CA ALA A 378 10.27 11.19 -45.58
C ALA A 378 10.47 12.27 -44.51
N PHE A 379 11.68 12.84 -44.40
CA PHE A 379 11.97 13.95 -43.48
C PHE A 379 11.24 15.24 -43.89
N GLU A 380 11.28 15.61 -45.18
CA GLU A 380 10.54 16.75 -45.73
C GLU A 380 9.02 16.59 -45.54
N LEU A 381 8.48 15.40 -45.80
CA LEU A 381 7.06 15.10 -45.61
C LEU A 381 6.64 15.18 -44.14
N ARG A 382 7.49 14.77 -43.19
CA ARG A 382 7.22 14.94 -41.74
C ARG A 382 7.21 16.40 -41.32
N GLY A 383 8.14 17.21 -41.83
CA GLY A 383 8.14 18.65 -41.61
C GLY A 383 6.84 19.30 -42.11
N ALA A 384 6.48 19.04 -43.36
CA ALA A 384 5.26 19.56 -43.97
C ALA A 384 3.98 19.07 -43.27
N ALA A 385 3.95 17.83 -42.78
CA ALA A 385 2.84 17.29 -42.00
C ALA A 385 2.66 18.02 -40.67
N ARG A 386 3.77 18.31 -39.97
CA ARG A 386 3.76 19.03 -38.69
C ARG A 386 3.28 20.46 -38.85
N ASP A 387 3.70 21.15 -39.90
CA ASP A 387 3.25 22.51 -40.21
C ASP A 387 1.75 22.56 -40.51
N ARG A 388 1.22 21.57 -41.25
CA ARG A 388 -0.23 21.46 -41.51
C ARG A 388 -1.05 21.19 -40.25
N ILE A 389 -0.58 20.31 -39.37
CA ILE A 389 -1.24 20.04 -38.09
C ILE A 389 -1.26 21.31 -37.21
N ASN A 390 -0.15 22.06 -37.19
CA ASN A 390 -0.07 23.32 -36.46
C ASN A 390 -1.03 24.38 -37.01
N ALA A 391 -1.18 24.46 -38.34
CA ALA A 391 -2.09 25.37 -39.01
C ALA A 391 -3.58 24.98 -38.90
N ALA A 392 -3.91 23.73 -38.55
CA ALA A 392 -5.28 23.27 -38.42
C ALA A 392 -6.02 23.98 -37.25
N ARG A 393 -7.32 24.25 -37.43
CA ARG A 393 -8.19 24.81 -36.38
C ARG A 393 -8.69 23.71 -35.43
N LEU A 394 -7.76 23.02 -34.78
CA LEU A 394 -8.02 21.98 -33.78
C LEU A 394 -7.56 22.43 -32.38
N PRO A 395 -8.14 21.90 -31.29
CA PRO A 395 -7.63 22.10 -29.93
C PRO A 395 -6.17 21.65 -29.77
N GLN A 396 -5.45 22.27 -28.84
CA GLN A 396 -4.01 22.02 -28.65
C GLN A 396 -3.69 20.55 -28.35
N ALA A 397 -4.51 19.88 -27.53
CA ALA A 397 -4.36 18.46 -27.21
C ALA A 397 -4.48 17.55 -28.46
N SER A 398 -5.41 17.85 -29.38
CA SER A 398 -5.55 17.12 -30.65
C SER A 398 -4.36 17.34 -31.57
N LYS A 399 -3.76 18.53 -31.58
CA LYS A 399 -2.54 18.81 -32.35
C LYS A 399 -1.35 18.01 -31.84
N GLU A 400 -1.16 17.94 -30.53
CA GLU A 400 -0.07 17.16 -29.90
C GLU A 400 -0.20 15.67 -30.20
N ARG A 401 -1.44 15.14 -30.16
CA ARG A 401 -1.73 13.74 -30.51
C ARG A 401 -1.41 13.43 -31.98
N LEU A 402 -1.83 14.29 -32.91
CA LEU A 402 -1.54 14.13 -34.34
C LEU A 402 -0.03 14.25 -34.63
N GLN A 403 0.69 15.12 -33.92
CA GLN A 403 2.15 15.24 -34.06
C GLN A 403 2.90 13.99 -33.59
N ALA A 404 2.48 13.40 -32.48
CA ALA A 404 3.06 12.13 -32.00
C ALA A 404 2.81 11.00 -33.02
N GLN A 405 1.63 10.97 -33.64
CA GLN A 405 1.28 9.97 -34.65
C GLN A 405 2.08 10.11 -35.95
N VAL A 406 2.33 11.35 -36.40
CA VAL A 406 3.15 11.66 -37.58
C VAL A 406 4.64 11.38 -37.34
N ALA A 407 5.13 11.53 -36.10
CA ALA A 407 6.53 11.28 -35.77
C ALA A 407 6.97 9.83 -36.02
N ILE A 408 6.06 8.87 -35.83
CA ILE A 408 6.30 7.42 -36.00
C ILE A 408 5.73 6.85 -37.31
N ALA A 409 5.09 7.69 -38.14
CA ALA A 409 4.42 7.26 -39.36
C ALA A 409 5.40 6.93 -40.50
N THR A 410 5.00 5.96 -41.32
CA THR A 410 5.65 5.55 -42.58
C THR A 410 5.32 6.55 -43.72
N ALA A 411 6.16 6.61 -44.75
CA ALA A 411 6.09 7.63 -45.81
C ALA A 411 4.74 7.72 -46.54
N ASP A 412 4.02 6.61 -46.67
CA ASP A 412 2.66 6.52 -47.22
C ASP A 412 1.62 7.31 -46.41
N ARG A 413 1.80 7.41 -45.10
CA ARG A 413 0.93 8.18 -44.18
C ARG A 413 1.35 9.64 -43.98
N LEU A 414 2.43 10.06 -44.62
CA LEU A 414 2.99 11.42 -44.53
C LEU A 414 2.65 12.27 -45.76
N THR A 415 1.91 11.70 -46.73
CA THR A 415 1.44 12.44 -47.91
C THR A 415 0.44 13.52 -47.52
N GLU A 416 0.35 14.58 -48.33
CA GLU A 416 -0.56 15.70 -48.09
C GLU A 416 -2.02 15.26 -47.92
N ALA A 417 -2.48 14.30 -48.73
CA ALA A 417 -3.82 13.75 -48.65
C ALA A 417 -4.03 12.94 -47.36
N ALA A 418 -3.06 12.11 -46.96
CA ALA A 418 -3.16 11.29 -45.75
C ALA A 418 -3.17 12.15 -44.47
N VAL A 419 -2.33 13.18 -44.42
CA VAL A 419 -2.31 14.13 -43.29
C VAL A 419 -3.59 14.97 -43.27
N GLY A 420 -4.12 15.35 -44.43
CA GLY A 420 -5.42 16.00 -44.56
C GLY A 420 -6.57 15.15 -44.03
N GLU A 421 -6.60 13.85 -44.36
CA GLU A 421 -7.59 12.90 -43.84
C GLU A 421 -7.43 12.68 -42.33
N LEU A 422 -6.21 12.64 -41.79
CA LEU A 422 -5.97 12.57 -40.33
C LEU A 422 -6.49 13.81 -39.61
N ILE A 423 -6.20 15.00 -40.12
CA ILE A 423 -6.70 16.27 -39.56
C ILE A 423 -8.23 16.34 -39.65
N LYS A 424 -8.80 15.88 -40.76
CA LYS A 424 -10.25 15.83 -40.96
C LYS A 424 -10.92 14.83 -40.03
N ALA A 425 -10.38 13.62 -39.89
CA ALA A 425 -10.91 12.61 -38.97
C ALA A 425 -10.84 13.07 -37.50
N GLU A 426 -9.76 13.73 -37.11
CA GLU A 426 -9.62 14.36 -35.79
C GLU A 426 -10.61 15.52 -35.62
N GLY A 427 -10.77 16.34 -36.65
CA GLY A 427 -11.76 17.42 -36.69
C GLY A 427 -13.19 16.91 -36.57
N ASP A 428 -13.54 15.83 -37.27
CA ASP A 428 -14.86 15.19 -37.23
C ASP A 428 -15.09 14.49 -35.88
N TYR A 429 -14.04 14.01 -35.21
CA TYR A 429 -14.11 13.49 -33.84
C TYR A 429 -14.34 14.60 -32.82
N VAL A 430 -13.59 15.70 -32.91
CA VAL A 430 -13.78 16.89 -32.05
C VAL A 430 -15.15 17.52 -32.31
N ALA A 431 -15.56 17.63 -33.57
CA ALA A 431 -16.87 18.16 -33.97
C ALA A 431 -18.00 17.34 -33.36
N ARG A 432 -17.91 15.99 -33.38
CA ARG A 432 -18.86 15.09 -32.70
C ARG A 432 -18.88 15.28 -31.19
N LEU A 433 -17.75 15.58 -30.55
CA LEU A 433 -17.72 15.92 -29.13
C LEU A 433 -18.45 17.24 -28.83
N THR A 434 -18.31 18.25 -29.70
CA THR A 434 -19.04 19.53 -29.58
C THR A 434 -20.51 19.44 -30.00
N GLU A 435 -20.89 18.54 -30.92
CA GLU A 435 -22.26 18.28 -31.34
C GLU A 435 -22.99 17.24 -30.46
N SER A 436 -22.28 16.53 -29.58
CA SER A 436 -22.81 15.61 -28.56
C SER A 436 -23.66 16.31 -27.47
N GLY A 437 -23.95 17.61 -27.62
CA GLY A 437 -25.03 18.29 -26.91
C GLY A 437 -26.44 18.00 -27.47
N THR A 438 -26.56 17.39 -28.66
CA THR A 438 -27.84 16.98 -29.24
C THR A 438 -27.72 15.69 -30.04
N VAL A 439 -28.06 14.56 -29.41
CA VAL A 439 -28.20 13.28 -30.12
C VAL A 439 -29.65 13.12 -30.61
N ARG A 440 -29.84 13.12 -31.94
CA ARG A 440 -31.01 12.50 -32.59
C ARG A 440 -30.62 11.08 -33.02
N VAL A 441 -31.31 10.07 -32.49
CA VAL A 441 -31.18 8.69 -32.99
C VAL A 441 -32.40 8.38 -33.87
N PRO A 442 -32.22 8.11 -35.17
CA PRO A 442 -33.26 7.58 -36.03
C PRO A 442 -33.33 6.05 -35.84
N VAL A 443 -34.51 5.51 -35.53
CA VAL A 443 -35.00 4.12 -35.82
C VAL A 443 -36.03 3.59 -34.80
N PHE A 444 -36.30 4.27 -33.68
CA PHE A 444 -37.44 3.90 -32.82
C PHE A 444 -38.48 5.02 -32.77
N GLY A 445 -39.73 4.65 -33.09
CA GLY A 445 -40.88 5.55 -33.16
C GLY A 445 -41.15 6.28 -31.86
N SER A 446 -41.69 7.49 -32.00
CA SER A 446 -42.15 8.44 -30.98
C SER A 446 -42.53 7.85 -29.60
N GLY A 447 -41.52 7.66 -28.77
CA GLY A 447 -41.62 7.41 -27.33
C GLY A 447 -40.26 7.74 -26.75
N ALA A 448 -40.14 8.90 -26.12
CA ALA A 448 -38.92 9.29 -25.42
C ALA A 448 -38.63 8.24 -24.34
N VAL A 449 -37.49 7.55 -24.41
CA VAL A 449 -36.97 6.81 -23.26
C VAL A 449 -36.43 7.87 -22.29
N THR A 450 -37.32 8.39 -21.47
CA THR A 450 -36.98 9.14 -20.26
C THR A 450 -36.49 8.12 -19.23
N VAL A 451 -35.18 8.07 -19.00
CA VAL A 451 -34.64 7.42 -17.80
C VAL A 451 -34.78 8.44 -16.66
N GLU A 452 -35.99 8.57 -16.15
CA GLU A 452 -36.28 9.21 -14.87
C GLU A 452 -36.17 8.15 -13.76
N ASP A 453 -35.76 8.53 -12.55
CA ASP A 453 -35.92 7.63 -11.39
C ASP A 453 -37.41 7.28 -11.32
N ARG A 454 -37.70 6.01 -11.52
CA ARG A 454 -39.06 5.56 -11.70
C ARG A 454 -39.90 5.78 -10.45
N SER A 455 -39.30 5.76 -9.27
CA SER A 455 -39.98 6.10 -8.02
C SER A 455 -40.45 7.57 -8.02
N VAL A 456 -39.64 8.46 -8.58
CA VAL A 456 -39.94 9.89 -8.74
C VAL A 456 -40.97 10.10 -9.84
N SER A 457 -40.81 9.44 -11.00
CA SER A 457 -41.77 9.50 -12.10
C SER A 457 -43.16 8.99 -11.68
N ILE A 458 -43.21 7.87 -10.94
CA ILE A 458 -44.45 7.33 -10.36
C ILE A 458 -45.04 8.30 -9.34
N ARG A 459 -44.20 8.89 -8.47
CA ARG A 459 -44.66 9.87 -7.48
C ARG A 459 -45.22 11.12 -8.14
N GLU A 460 -44.52 11.68 -9.13
CA GLU A 460 -44.97 12.87 -9.87
C GLU A 460 -46.21 12.57 -10.72
N MET A 461 -46.33 11.37 -11.29
CA MET A 461 -47.53 10.92 -11.97
C MET A 461 -48.71 10.81 -10.99
N LEU A 462 -48.51 10.21 -9.81
CA LEU A 462 -49.56 10.12 -8.79
C LEU A 462 -49.92 11.49 -8.22
N ASN A 463 -48.93 12.37 -7.99
CA ASN A 463 -49.16 13.76 -7.61
C ASN A 463 -49.95 14.49 -8.70
N ALA A 464 -49.58 14.31 -9.98
CA ALA A 464 -50.33 14.85 -11.10
C ALA A 464 -51.77 14.35 -11.13
N PHE A 465 -52.01 13.07 -10.83
CA PHE A 465 -53.36 12.51 -10.76
C PHE A 465 -54.19 13.09 -9.61
N PHE A 466 -53.62 13.20 -8.41
CA PHE A 466 -54.34 13.59 -7.19
C PHE A 466 -54.39 15.09 -6.92
N ASP A 467 -53.48 15.90 -7.48
CA ASP A 467 -53.44 17.35 -7.30
C ASP A 467 -53.94 18.09 -8.57
N PRO A 468 -55.14 18.70 -8.53
CA PRO A 468 -55.68 19.46 -9.65
C PRO A 468 -54.86 20.69 -10.05
N ALA A 469 -53.98 21.19 -9.17
CA ALA A 469 -53.09 22.31 -9.44
C ALA A 469 -51.76 21.88 -10.09
N HIS A 470 -51.50 20.57 -10.19
CA HIS A 470 -50.28 20.05 -10.77
C HIS A 470 -50.19 20.31 -12.28
N LYS A 471 -49.01 20.71 -12.76
CA LYS A 471 -48.77 21.10 -14.17
C LYS A 471 -49.17 20.02 -15.18
N GLU A 472 -49.00 18.74 -14.81
CA GLU A 472 -49.33 17.57 -15.66
C GLU A 472 -50.71 16.95 -15.37
N HIS A 473 -51.55 17.54 -14.49
CA HIS A 473 -52.85 16.97 -14.10
C HIS A 473 -53.75 16.68 -15.31
N ARG A 474 -53.68 17.54 -16.33
CA ARG A 474 -54.45 17.37 -17.57
C ARG A 474 -54.08 16.12 -18.35
N ASN A 475 -52.85 15.63 -18.21
CA ASN A 475 -52.31 14.48 -18.94
C ASN A 475 -52.43 13.17 -18.15
N VAL A 476 -52.64 13.24 -16.83
CA VAL A 476 -52.75 12.07 -15.94
C VAL A 476 -54.14 12.05 -15.28
N GLN A 477 -55.16 11.60 -16.02
CA GLN A 477 -56.56 11.59 -15.55
C GLN A 477 -57.12 10.18 -15.26
N SER A 478 -56.35 9.13 -15.53
CA SER A 478 -56.81 7.75 -15.41
C SER A 478 -56.02 6.98 -14.37
N LEU A 479 -56.67 6.65 -13.25
CA LEU A 479 -56.08 5.78 -12.22
C LEU A 479 -55.75 4.39 -12.80
N ARG A 480 -56.52 3.92 -13.78
CA ARG A 480 -56.26 2.67 -14.49
C ARG A 480 -54.96 2.73 -15.28
N GLU A 481 -54.68 3.82 -15.98
CA GLU A 481 -53.43 3.97 -16.73
C GLU A 481 -52.24 4.13 -15.79
N CYS A 482 -52.42 4.90 -14.69
CA CYS A 482 -51.41 4.99 -13.62
C CYS A 482 -51.09 3.61 -13.04
N TYR A 483 -52.12 2.80 -12.77
CA TYR A 483 -51.95 1.44 -12.26
C TYR A 483 -51.16 0.57 -13.24
N ILE A 484 -51.53 0.56 -14.51
CA ILE A 484 -50.84 -0.21 -15.57
C ILE A 484 -49.39 0.26 -15.71
N GLU A 485 -49.13 1.55 -15.56
CA GLU A 485 -47.78 2.10 -15.68
C GLU A 485 -46.89 1.73 -14.50
N ILE A 486 -47.44 1.67 -13.29
CA ILE A 486 -46.74 1.20 -12.09
C ILE A 486 -46.47 -0.30 -12.18
N THR A 487 -47.51 -1.09 -12.44
CA THR A 487 -47.48 -2.55 -12.24
C THR A 487 -47.25 -3.36 -13.50
N GLY A 488 -47.49 -2.80 -14.68
CA GLY A 488 -47.53 -3.53 -15.96
C GLY A 488 -48.78 -4.41 -16.15
N ASP A 489 -49.64 -4.55 -15.14
CA ASP A 489 -50.87 -5.35 -15.23
C ASP A 489 -51.94 -4.60 -16.01
N ARG A 490 -51.96 -4.83 -17.33
CA ARG A 490 -52.90 -4.24 -18.30
C ARG A 490 -54.37 -4.57 -18.01
N ARG A 491 -54.63 -5.64 -17.25
CA ARG A 491 -55.97 -6.13 -16.92
C ARG A 491 -56.48 -5.58 -15.58
N VAL A 492 -55.63 -4.93 -14.79
CA VAL A 492 -55.99 -4.34 -13.49
C VAL A 492 -56.62 -5.38 -12.57
N THR A 493 -56.03 -6.58 -12.55
CA THR A 493 -56.53 -7.71 -11.77
C THR A 493 -56.14 -7.59 -10.30
N GLY A 494 -55.13 -6.79 -9.97
CA GLY A 494 -54.60 -6.70 -8.60
C GLY A 494 -53.72 -7.89 -8.22
N GLN A 495 -53.43 -8.79 -9.16
CA GLN A 495 -52.71 -10.03 -8.88
C GLN A 495 -51.27 -9.89 -9.37
N VAL A 496 -50.32 -10.15 -8.46
CA VAL A 496 -48.88 -10.05 -8.74
C VAL A 496 -48.49 -10.87 -9.97
N ARG A 497 -49.13 -12.03 -10.22
CA ARG A 497 -48.85 -12.88 -11.39
C ARG A 497 -49.14 -12.22 -12.75
N ASP A 498 -49.99 -11.19 -12.78
CA ASP A 498 -50.37 -10.47 -14.00
C ASP A 498 -49.56 -9.16 -14.17
N CYS A 499 -48.74 -8.81 -13.17
CA CYS A 499 -47.87 -7.64 -13.17
C CYS A 499 -46.54 -7.93 -13.88
N ASP A 500 -45.92 -6.91 -14.45
CA ASP A 500 -44.56 -6.94 -14.98
C ASP A 500 -43.56 -6.80 -13.84
N MET A 501 -42.81 -7.86 -13.53
CA MET A 501 -41.89 -7.89 -12.39
C MET A 501 -40.65 -7.02 -12.59
N GLY A 502 -40.18 -6.88 -13.84
CA GLY A 502 -39.09 -5.93 -14.15
C GLY A 502 -39.54 -4.50 -13.89
N ARG A 503 -40.85 -4.28 -13.86
CA ARG A 503 -41.43 -2.99 -13.52
C ARG A 503 -41.66 -2.74 -12.02
N MET A 504 -41.67 -3.78 -11.21
CA MET A 504 -41.98 -3.72 -9.79
C MET A 504 -40.75 -3.90 -8.89
N ALA A 505 -39.59 -4.15 -9.49
CA ALA A 505 -38.35 -4.49 -8.79
C ALA A 505 -37.29 -3.38 -8.90
N GLU A 506 -36.58 -3.12 -7.80
CA GLU A 506 -35.45 -2.19 -7.73
C GLU A 506 -34.19 -2.72 -8.46
N SER A 507 -34.10 -4.04 -8.66
CA SER A 507 -33.11 -4.71 -9.52
C SER A 507 -33.68 -6.01 -10.12
N LEU A 508 -33.20 -6.44 -11.30
CA LEU A 508 -33.71 -7.67 -11.94
C LEU A 508 -33.53 -8.90 -11.04
N ALA A 509 -32.46 -8.96 -10.25
CA ALA A 509 -32.19 -10.04 -9.31
C ALA A 509 -33.13 -10.05 -8.09
N ALA A 510 -33.90 -8.99 -7.83
CA ALA A 510 -34.86 -8.97 -6.73
C ALA A 510 -35.89 -10.11 -6.86
N VAL A 511 -36.18 -10.57 -8.07
CA VAL A 511 -37.08 -11.74 -8.30
C VAL A 511 -36.54 -13.05 -7.70
N LEU A 512 -35.24 -13.11 -7.38
CA LEU A 512 -34.58 -14.24 -6.75
C LEU A 512 -34.60 -14.17 -5.21
N ALA A 513 -35.07 -13.06 -4.65
CA ALA A 513 -35.16 -12.78 -3.22
C ALA A 513 -36.61 -12.85 -2.71
N GLU A 514 -36.80 -12.94 -1.39
CA GLU A 514 -38.12 -12.73 -0.81
C GLU A 514 -38.61 -11.28 -1.05
N PRO A 515 -39.92 -11.03 -1.26
CA PRO A 515 -41.03 -11.99 -1.25
C PRO A 515 -41.29 -12.70 -2.60
N TRP A 516 -40.50 -12.42 -3.65
CA TRP A 516 -40.78 -12.88 -5.01
C TRP A 516 -40.34 -14.33 -5.27
N ALA A 517 -39.23 -14.74 -4.66
CA ALA A 517 -38.83 -16.13 -4.54
C ALA A 517 -39.26 -16.69 -3.18
N LYS A 518 -39.73 -17.93 -3.18
CA LYS A 518 -40.07 -18.63 -1.94
C LYS A 518 -38.80 -19.11 -1.24
N SER A 519 -38.82 -19.18 0.08
CA SER A 519 -37.83 -19.93 0.84
C SER A 519 -37.90 -21.43 0.47
N MET A 520 -36.75 -22.00 0.13
CA MET A 520 -36.56 -23.40 -0.24
C MET A 520 -35.35 -23.98 0.50
N SER A 521 -35.19 -25.31 0.44
CA SER A 521 -34.02 -25.98 0.98
C SER A 521 -33.02 -26.23 -0.15
N PHE A 522 -31.78 -25.77 0.05
CA PHE A 522 -30.64 -25.98 -0.83
C PHE A 522 -29.60 -26.86 -0.12
N GLY A 523 -28.85 -27.65 -0.87
CA GLY A 523 -27.80 -28.49 -0.32
C GLY A 523 -27.23 -29.47 -1.35
N ASN A 524 -26.11 -30.12 -1.02
CA ASN A 524 -25.42 -31.05 -1.91
C ASN A 524 -25.38 -32.49 -1.36
N LEU A 525 -26.53 -33.01 -0.92
CA LEU A 525 -26.62 -34.24 -0.12
C LEU A 525 -25.93 -35.48 -0.71
N THR A 526 -25.94 -35.65 -2.03
CA THR A 526 -25.55 -36.91 -2.69
C THR A 526 -24.33 -36.79 -3.57
N GLN A 527 -23.83 -35.58 -3.83
CA GLN A 527 -22.79 -35.33 -4.83
C GLN A 527 -21.78 -34.30 -4.34
N THR A 528 -20.50 -34.61 -4.57
CA THR A 528 -19.43 -33.61 -4.49
C THR A 528 -19.53 -32.72 -5.73
N LEU A 529 -19.59 -31.41 -5.50
CA LEU A 529 -19.70 -30.39 -6.53
C LEU A 529 -18.64 -29.32 -6.29
N THR A 530 -18.25 -28.58 -7.31
CA THR A 530 -17.53 -27.33 -7.06
C THR A 530 -18.46 -26.25 -6.51
N ALA A 531 -17.93 -25.20 -5.89
CA ALA A 531 -18.73 -24.08 -5.39
C ALA A 531 -19.47 -23.37 -6.54
N GLN A 532 -18.83 -23.24 -7.71
CA GLN A 532 -19.50 -22.75 -8.92
C GLN A 532 -20.66 -23.65 -9.34
N GLN A 533 -20.45 -24.97 -9.38
CA GLN A 533 -21.50 -25.94 -9.74
C GLN A 533 -22.65 -25.89 -8.73
N LEU A 534 -22.34 -25.77 -7.43
CA LEU A 534 -23.33 -25.63 -6.37
C LEU A 534 -24.21 -24.40 -6.59
N ALA A 535 -23.60 -23.26 -6.94
CA ALA A 535 -24.33 -22.03 -7.25
C ALA A 535 -25.22 -22.21 -8.51
N ILE A 536 -24.74 -22.92 -9.53
CA ILE A 536 -25.54 -23.25 -10.73
C ILE A 536 -26.73 -24.17 -10.37
N GLU A 537 -26.54 -25.14 -9.47
CA GLU A 537 -27.61 -26.03 -9.00
C GLU A 537 -28.66 -25.30 -8.17
N VAL A 538 -28.27 -24.29 -7.38
CA VAL A 538 -29.22 -23.41 -6.67
C VAL A 538 -30.20 -22.78 -7.65
N LEU A 539 -29.74 -22.36 -8.85
CA LEU A 539 -30.58 -21.74 -9.89
C LEU A 539 -31.33 -22.76 -10.76
N LYS A 540 -31.61 -23.95 -10.24
CA LYS A 540 -32.41 -24.97 -10.92
C LYS A 540 -33.61 -25.39 -10.09
N ILE A 541 -34.68 -25.78 -10.79
CA ILE A 541 -35.82 -26.48 -10.21
C ILE A 541 -35.91 -27.84 -10.91
N ASN A 542 -35.82 -28.92 -10.14
CA ASN A 542 -35.83 -30.29 -10.66
C ASN A 542 -34.78 -30.52 -11.78
N GLY A 543 -33.59 -29.93 -11.64
CA GLY A 543 -32.49 -30.04 -12.60
C GLY A 543 -32.60 -29.14 -13.84
N VAL A 544 -33.66 -28.33 -13.96
CA VAL A 544 -33.86 -27.39 -15.07
C VAL A 544 -33.54 -25.97 -14.60
N SER A 545 -32.72 -25.24 -15.37
CA SER A 545 -32.37 -23.84 -15.07
C SER A 545 -33.60 -22.95 -15.06
N ILE A 546 -33.66 -22.02 -14.10
CA ILE A 546 -34.70 -21.00 -14.01
C ILE A 546 -34.44 -19.78 -14.92
N GLY A 547 -33.48 -19.87 -15.84
CA GLY A 547 -33.15 -18.82 -16.81
C GLY A 547 -32.01 -17.89 -16.39
N TRP A 548 -31.48 -18.05 -15.17
CA TRP A 548 -30.38 -17.25 -14.66
C TRP A 548 -29.01 -17.91 -14.89
N GLY A 549 -28.06 -17.12 -15.38
CA GLY A 549 -26.65 -17.50 -15.50
C GLY A 549 -25.81 -17.08 -14.30
N ILE A 550 -24.62 -17.67 -14.19
CA ILE A 550 -23.58 -17.28 -13.23
C ILE A 550 -22.28 -16.97 -13.99
N ASP A 551 -21.76 -15.78 -13.77
CA ASP A 551 -20.40 -15.40 -14.11
C ASP A 551 -19.54 -15.53 -12.84
N TRP A 552 -18.68 -16.54 -12.81
CA TRP A 552 -17.92 -16.92 -11.63
C TRP A 552 -16.48 -16.39 -11.72
N GLN A 553 -16.12 -15.47 -10.83
CA GLN A 553 -14.80 -14.83 -10.81
C GLN A 553 -14.02 -15.06 -9.50
N LEU A 554 -14.46 -16.04 -8.70
CA LEU A 554 -13.68 -16.55 -7.58
C LEU A 554 -12.82 -17.73 -8.03
N GLU A 555 -11.73 -18.02 -7.33
CA GLU A 555 -11.02 -19.29 -7.50
C GLU A 555 -11.96 -20.41 -7.00
N ASP A 556 -12.35 -21.33 -7.88
CA ASP A 556 -13.34 -22.37 -7.56
C ASP A 556 -12.73 -23.49 -6.69
N TRP A 557 -13.55 -24.14 -5.87
CA TRP A 557 -13.11 -25.19 -4.95
C TRP A 557 -14.13 -26.32 -4.82
N GLN A 558 -13.67 -27.48 -4.35
CA GLN A 558 -14.51 -28.68 -4.19
C GLN A 558 -15.28 -28.66 -2.86
N VAL A 559 -16.57 -28.97 -2.93
CA VAL A 559 -17.49 -29.09 -1.80
C VAL A 559 -17.96 -30.55 -1.70
N PRO A 560 -17.50 -31.33 -0.70
CA PRO A 560 -17.91 -32.73 -0.53
C PRO A 560 -19.41 -32.87 -0.29
N ALA A 561 -19.98 -34.00 -0.71
CA ALA A 561 -21.39 -34.31 -0.53
C ALA A 561 -21.86 -34.16 0.93
N GLY A 562 -23.01 -33.52 1.12
CA GLY A 562 -23.69 -33.38 2.40
C GLY A 562 -23.07 -32.38 3.38
N VAL A 563 -22.06 -31.61 2.96
CA VAL A 563 -21.39 -30.61 3.83
C VAL A 563 -22.22 -29.35 3.98
N TRP A 564 -22.96 -28.95 2.93
CA TRP A 564 -23.69 -27.70 2.92
C TRP A 564 -25.19 -27.93 2.78
N ALA A 565 -25.94 -27.19 3.59
CA ALA A 565 -27.37 -27.04 3.50
C ALA A 565 -27.76 -25.64 3.95
N LEU A 566 -28.72 -25.03 3.26
CA LEU A 566 -29.26 -23.72 3.59
C LEU A 566 -30.76 -23.70 3.34
N GLN A 567 -31.51 -23.02 4.22
CA GLN A 567 -32.91 -22.69 3.99
C GLN A 567 -33.03 -21.19 3.73
N GLY A 568 -33.54 -20.80 2.56
CA GLY A 568 -33.61 -19.39 2.15
C GLY A 568 -34.14 -19.23 0.73
N SER A 569 -34.12 -18.01 0.21
CA SER A 569 -34.37 -17.72 -1.21
C SER A 569 -33.17 -18.10 -2.09
N TYR A 570 -33.32 -18.03 -3.41
CA TYR A 570 -32.21 -18.30 -4.33
C TYR A 570 -31.04 -17.36 -4.07
N ILE A 571 -31.29 -16.06 -3.88
CA ILE A 571 -30.21 -15.10 -3.65
C ILE A 571 -29.52 -15.32 -2.31
N ASP A 572 -30.24 -15.78 -1.27
CA ASP A 572 -29.64 -16.09 0.03
C ASP A 572 -28.62 -17.23 -0.11
N ALA A 573 -28.98 -18.26 -0.87
CA ALA A 573 -28.09 -19.37 -1.19
C ALA A 573 -26.85 -18.94 -1.98
N ILE A 574 -27.02 -18.11 -3.01
CA ILE A 574 -25.88 -17.61 -3.79
C ILE A 574 -24.99 -16.69 -2.95
N ASN A 575 -25.57 -15.85 -2.10
CA ASN A 575 -24.83 -14.98 -1.18
C ASN A 575 -24.03 -15.79 -0.15
N ASP A 576 -24.60 -16.85 0.43
CA ASP A 576 -23.91 -17.74 1.37
C ASP A 576 -22.71 -18.44 0.71
N ILE A 577 -22.91 -18.95 -0.52
CA ILE A 577 -21.84 -19.58 -1.31
C ILE A 577 -20.70 -18.57 -1.60
N ALA A 578 -21.03 -17.36 -2.05
CA ALA A 578 -20.04 -16.32 -2.32
C ALA A 578 -19.29 -15.88 -1.05
N ALA A 579 -20.02 -15.70 0.07
CA ALA A 579 -19.47 -15.27 1.35
C ALA A 579 -18.48 -16.28 1.94
N ALA A 580 -18.61 -17.57 1.63
CA ALA A 580 -17.69 -18.61 2.07
C ALA A 580 -16.22 -18.30 1.74
N ALA A 581 -15.95 -17.73 0.57
CA ALA A 581 -14.62 -17.34 0.09
C ALA A 581 -14.36 -15.83 0.17
N GLY A 582 -15.20 -15.07 0.88
CA GLY A 582 -15.05 -13.61 0.97
C GLY A 582 -15.44 -12.86 -0.32
N GLY A 583 -16.33 -13.45 -1.13
CA GLY A 583 -16.92 -12.82 -2.30
C GLY A 583 -18.23 -12.09 -2.01
N TYR A 584 -18.80 -11.50 -3.06
CA TYR A 584 -20.12 -10.88 -3.08
C TYR A 584 -20.80 -11.12 -4.44
N VAL A 585 -22.10 -10.88 -4.48
CA VAL A 585 -22.94 -11.07 -5.68
C VAL A 585 -23.28 -9.71 -6.28
N GLN A 586 -22.99 -9.52 -7.56
CA GLN A 586 -23.38 -8.34 -8.33
C GLN A 586 -24.28 -8.77 -9.50
N PRO A 587 -25.56 -8.37 -9.51
CA PRO A 587 -26.43 -8.58 -10.66
C PRO A 587 -25.91 -7.86 -11.91
N HIS A 588 -26.07 -8.47 -13.08
CA HIS A 588 -25.86 -7.76 -14.34
C HIS A 588 -26.86 -6.61 -14.48
N THR A 589 -26.46 -5.53 -15.14
CA THR A 589 -27.28 -4.32 -15.29
C THR A 589 -28.57 -4.56 -16.08
N THR A 590 -28.55 -5.51 -17.02
CA THR A 590 -29.67 -5.77 -17.94
C THR A 590 -30.02 -7.24 -18.13
N ASP A 591 -29.10 -8.15 -17.80
CA ASP A 591 -29.20 -9.56 -18.21
C ASP A 591 -29.54 -10.41 -16.99
N GLN A 592 -30.17 -11.57 -17.20
CA GLN A 592 -30.41 -12.56 -16.15
C GLN A 592 -29.11 -13.31 -15.81
N LEU A 593 -28.12 -12.58 -15.30
CA LEU A 593 -26.78 -13.05 -14.98
C LEU A 593 -26.35 -12.48 -13.62
N LEU A 594 -25.84 -13.36 -12.75
CA LEU A 594 -25.22 -12.96 -11.49
C LEU A 594 -23.70 -13.08 -11.61
N ARG A 595 -22.98 -12.01 -11.29
CA ARG A 595 -21.51 -12.02 -11.18
C ARG A 595 -21.12 -12.32 -9.74
N ILE A 596 -20.25 -13.30 -9.54
CA ILE A 596 -19.72 -13.69 -8.24
C ILE A 596 -18.27 -13.21 -8.17
N LEU A 597 -18.05 -12.14 -7.40
CA LEU A 597 -16.82 -11.36 -7.42
C LEU A 597 -16.13 -11.41 -6.05
N PRO A 598 -14.78 -11.40 -5.98
CA PRO A 598 -14.07 -11.26 -4.72
C PRO A 598 -14.28 -9.85 -4.14
N LYS A 599 -14.46 -9.71 -2.82
CA LYS A 599 -14.53 -8.37 -2.19
C LYS A 599 -13.23 -7.58 -2.39
N TYR A 600 -12.11 -8.27 -2.41
CA TYR A 600 -10.80 -7.70 -2.67
C TYR A 600 -10.12 -8.53 -3.77
N PRO A 601 -10.32 -8.20 -5.06
CA PRO A 601 -9.65 -8.90 -6.17
C PRO A 601 -8.12 -8.79 -6.09
N THR A 602 -7.62 -7.70 -5.51
CA THR A 602 -6.21 -7.54 -5.14
C THR A 602 -6.13 -7.01 -3.71
N ALA A 603 -5.14 -7.48 -2.95
CA ALA A 603 -4.96 -7.04 -1.57
C ALA A 603 -4.56 -5.57 -1.50
N PRO A 604 -5.04 -4.79 -0.50
CA PRO A 604 -4.76 -3.36 -0.42
C PRO A 604 -3.28 -2.99 -0.41
N TRP A 605 -2.45 -3.83 0.20
CA TRP A 605 -1.00 -3.65 0.20
C TRP A 605 -0.31 -3.90 -1.14
N TYR A 606 -1.06 -4.26 -2.18
CA TYR A 606 -0.60 -4.36 -3.57
C TYR A 606 -1.32 -3.37 -4.50
N TRP A 607 -2.21 -2.50 -3.99
CA TRP A 607 -2.94 -1.55 -4.82
C TRP A 607 -2.05 -0.51 -5.52
N GLY A 608 -0.85 -0.27 -5.00
CA GLY A 608 0.13 0.60 -5.66
C GLY A 608 0.57 0.09 -7.04
N ASP A 609 0.48 -1.21 -7.29
CA ASP A 609 0.86 -1.85 -8.55
C ASP A 609 -0.35 -2.18 -9.44
N VAL A 610 -1.58 -1.89 -8.98
CA VAL A 610 -2.80 -2.20 -9.73
C VAL A 610 -2.97 -1.22 -10.90
N THR A 611 -3.20 -1.76 -12.09
CA THR A 611 -3.71 -0.98 -13.23
C THR A 611 -5.17 -0.63 -12.95
N PRO A 612 -5.53 0.66 -12.84
CA PRO A 612 -6.92 1.04 -12.60
C PRO A 612 -7.80 0.71 -13.81
N ASP A 613 -9.05 0.32 -13.56
CA ASP A 613 -10.05 0.16 -14.61
C ASP A 613 -10.40 1.52 -15.24
N PHE A 614 -10.40 2.59 -14.43
CA PHE A 614 -10.61 3.95 -14.89
C PHE A 614 -9.60 4.94 -14.30
N GLU A 615 -9.06 5.79 -15.17
CA GLU A 615 -8.34 7.00 -14.79
C GLU A 615 -9.28 8.19 -14.89
N ILE A 616 -9.52 8.86 -13.76
CA ILE A 616 -10.44 9.98 -13.64
C ILE A 616 -9.63 11.26 -13.46
N PRO A 617 -9.58 12.16 -14.45
CA PRO A 617 -8.90 13.44 -14.31
C PRO A 617 -9.54 14.31 -13.22
N GLY A 618 -8.74 15.14 -12.54
CA GLY A 618 -9.21 16.07 -11.51
C GLY A 618 -10.33 17.02 -11.96
N ALA A 619 -10.39 17.36 -13.25
CA ALA A 619 -11.45 18.20 -13.82
C ALA A 619 -12.78 17.46 -14.07
N ALA A 620 -12.75 16.12 -14.09
CA ALA A 620 -13.91 15.29 -14.41
C ALA A 620 -14.72 14.88 -13.17
N ALA A 621 -14.11 14.94 -11.98
CA ALA A 621 -14.75 14.58 -10.72
C ALA A 621 -14.36 15.54 -9.59
N GLU A 622 -15.29 15.73 -8.65
CA GLU A 622 -15.10 16.51 -7.44
C GLU A 622 -15.16 15.59 -6.22
N VAL A 623 -14.30 15.83 -5.23
CA VAL A 623 -14.34 15.13 -3.94
C VAL A 623 -15.44 15.77 -3.08
N GLU A 624 -16.53 15.04 -2.83
CA GLU A 624 -17.64 15.52 -1.97
C GLU A 624 -17.35 15.29 -0.49
N GLY A 625 -16.54 14.29 -0.16
CA GLY A 625 -16.20 13.97 1.22
C GLY A 625 -15.13 12.89 1.35
N THR A 626 -14.57 12.78 2.54
CA THR A 626 -13.64 11.70 2.90
C THR A 626 -13.94 11.27 4.33
N GLU A 627 -14.31 9.99 4.49
CA GLU A 627 -14.47 9.36 5.79
C GLU A 627 -13.24 8.51 6.10
N PHE A 628 -12.63 8.70 7.25
CA PHE A 628 -11.48 7.91 7.70
C PHE A 628 -11.92 6.82 8.66
N MET A 629 -11.47 5.60 8.42
CA MET A 629 -11.72 4.44 9.26
C MET A 629 -10.39 3.89 9.76
N ASP A 630 -10.25 3.71 11.08
CA ASP A 630 -9.06 3.10 11.68
C ASP A 630 -9.44 1.76 12.29
N LYS A 631 -9.10 0.68 11.58
CA LYS A 631 -9.28 -0.70 12.04
C LYS A 631 -7.96 -1.24 12.58
N PRO A 632 -7.97 -2.13 13.58
CA PRO A 632 -6.75 -2.82 13.99
C PRO A 632 -6.07 -3.46 12.78
N GLN A 633 -4.74 -3.32 12.68
CA GLN A 633 -3.94 -3.85 11.57
C GLN A 633 -3.72 -5.37 11.73
N TYR A 634 -4.81 -6.14 11.77
CA TYR A 634 -4.70 -7.58 11.88
C TYR A 634 -3.87 -8.15 10.74
N ASN A 635 -2.94 -9.02 11.09
CA ASN A 635 -1.99 -9.62 10.17
C ASN A 635 -2.05 -11.15 10.19
N ARG A 636 -2.94 -11.72 11.02
CA ARG A 636 -3.29 -13.15 11.03
C ARG A 636 -4.78 -13.34 11.32
N VAL A 637 -5.40 -14.34 10.71
CA VAL A 637 -6.77 -14.77 10.99
C VAL A 637 -6.84 -16.30 10.97
N PHE A 638 -7.63 -16.90 11.86
CA PHE A 638 -7.91 -18.33 11.80
C PHE A 638 -9.19 -18.55 11.00
N VAL A 639 -9.09 -19.37 9.95
CA VAL A 639 -10.19 -19.60 9.00
C VAL A 639 -10.41 -21.10 8.86
N GLY A 640 -11.66 -21.54 8.87
CA GLY A 640 -11.93 -22.94 8.54
C GLY A 640 -13.38 -23.37 8.45
N GLY A 641 -13.56 -24.64 8.13
CA GLY A 641 -14.85 -25.33 8.04
C GLY A 641 -15.54 -25.50 9.41
N MET A 642 -16.87 -25.49 9.43
CA MET A 642 -17.64 -25.71 10.67
C MET A 642 -17.74 -27.19 11.06
N SER A 643 -18.06 -28.07 10.10
CA SER A 643 -18.33 -29.50 10.32
C SER A 643 -17.36 -30.41 9.56
N ALA A 644 -16.83 -29.93 8.44
CA ALA A 644 -15.85 -30.60 7.60
C ALA A 644 -14.98 -29.55 6.91
N GLY A 645 -13.82 -29.96 6.40
CA GLY A 645 -12.93 -29.09 5.63
C GLY A 645 -11.59 -28.82 6.28
N VAL A 646 -11.00 -27.69 5.93
CA VAL A 646 -9.70 -27.25 6.44
C VAL A 646 -9.89 -26.24 7.57
N PHE A 647 -8.95 -26.20 8.50
CA PHE A 647 -8.88 -25.17 9.53
C PHE A 647 -7.42 -24.81 9.79
N GLY A 648 -7.14 -23.52 9.97
CA GLY A 648 -5.78 -23.08 10.22
C GLY A 648 -5.58 -21.57 10.07
N PRO A 649 -4.36 -21.10 10.38
CA PRO A 649 -4.02 -19.69 10.30
C PRO A 649 -3.74 -19.27 8.86
N ILE A 650 -4.29 -18.13 8.48
CA ILE A 650 -3.86 -17.34 7.31
C ILE A 650 -3.13 -16.13 7.84
N THR A 651 -1.88 -15.95 7.42
CA THR A 651 -1.00 -14.84 7.87
C THR A 651 -0.61 -14.01 6.67
N ARG A 652 -0.66 -12.68 6.79
CA ARG A 652 -0.19 -11.77 5.76
C ARG A 652 1.32 -11.99 5.55
N ALA A 653 1.70 -12.27 4.32
CA ALA A 653 3.11 -12.52 3.96
C ALA A 653 3.98 -11.32 4.37
N GLY A 654 5.16 -11.59 4.95
CA GLY A 654 6.08 -10.56 5.41
C GLY A 654 5.73 -9.92 6.77
N THR A 655 4.72 -10.43 7.48
CA THR A 655 4.35 -9.96 8.83
C THR A 655 4.62 -11.01 9.90
N ALA A 656 4.73 -10.61 11.17
CA ALA A 656 4.93 -11.53 12.30
C ALA A 656 3.70 -12.41 12.60
N GLY A 657 2.49 -11.97 12.22
CA GLY A 657 1.24 -12.68 12.48
C GLY A 657 0.82 -12.64 13.96
N ASP A 658 1.22 -11.60 14.68
CA ASP A 658 1.01 -11.35 16.10
C ASP A 658 -0.31 -10.63 16.41
N LEU A 659 -0.85 -9.87 15.45
CA LEU A 659 -2.16 -9.21 15.56
C LEU A 659 -3.23 -10.08 14.90
N ILE A 660 -3.96 -10.82 15.73
CA ILE A 660 -4.90 -11.85 15.29
C ILE A 660 -6.33 -11.27 15.20
N ALA A 661 -6.93 -11.32 14.01
CA ALA A 661 -8.34 -11.02 13.79
C ALA A 661 -9.25 -12.08 14.42
N LEU A 662 -10.54 -11.75 14.56
CA LEU A 662 -11.54 -12.72 15.01
C LEU A 662 -11.55 -13.95 14.08
N GLN A 663 -11.64 -15.14 14.68
CA GLN A 663 -11.75 -16.39 13.94
C GLN A 663 -13.00 -16.39 13.06
N VAL A 664 -12.85 -16.90 11.83
CA VAL A 664 -13.92 -17.04 10.86
C VAL A 664 -14.16 -18.50 10.53
N THR A 665 -15.41 -18.93 10.60
CA THR A 665 -15.80 -20.28 10.20
C THR A 665 -16.98 -20.27 9.25
N HIS A 666 -16.99 -21.17 8.28
CA HIS A 666 -18.10 -21.32 7.35
C HIS A 666 -18.22 -22.78 6.88
N ALA A 667 -19.44 -23.30 6.70
CA ALA A 667 -19.64 -24.70 6.30
C ALA A 667 -18.95 -25.03 4.96
N LEU A 668 -18.93 -24.09 4.03
CA LEU A 668 -18.33 -24.25 2.69
C LEU A 668 -16.80 -24.05 2.63
N ILE A 669 -16.09 -23.81 3.74
CA ILE A 669 -14.62 -23.76 3.75
C ILE A 669 -14.08 -25.19 3.83
N THR A 670 -14.23 -25.90 2.71
CA THR A 670 -13.90 -27.33 2.57
C THR A 670 -12.51 -27.57 2.00
N ASP A 671 -11.94 -26.57 1.33
CA ASP A 671 -10.64 -26.60 0.68
C ASP A 671 -9.77 -25.41 1.09
N SER A 672 -8.45 -25.60 1.02
CA SER A 672 -7.45 -24.54 1.15
C SER A 672 -7.69 -23.34 0.24
N ILE A 673 -8.27 -23.52 -0.95
CA ILE A 673 -8.60 -22.43 -1.89
C ILE A 673 -9.61 -21.47 -1.26
N ALA A 674 -10.74 -21.99 -0.76
CA ALA A 674 -11.74 -21.19 -0.06
C ALA A 674 -11.17 -20.53 1.20
N GLN A 675 -10.37 -21.29 1.97
CA GLN A 675 -9.73 -20.80 3.18
C GLN A 675 -8.80 -19.62 2.92
N ARG A 676 -7.96 -19.69 1.87
CA ARG A 676 -7.04 -18.61 1.49
C ARG A 676 -7.79 -17.37 1.02
N GLN A 677 -8.78 -17.53 0.14
CA GLN A 677 -9.58 -16.41 -0.36
C GLN A 677 -10.33 -15.71 0.78
N ARG A 678 -10.95 -16.49 1.68
CA ARG A 678 -11.63 -15.92 2.85
C ARG A 678 -10.65 -15.19 3.77
N GLY A 679 -9.53 -15.82 4.12
CA GLY A 679 -8.53 -15.18 4.98
C GLY A 679 -7.92 -13.93 4.37
N MET A 680 -7.73 -13.90 3.05
CA MET A 680 -7.31 -12.70 2.33
C MET A 680 -8.33 -11.57 2.50
N ALA A 681 -9.62 -11.84 2.28
CA ALA A 681 -10.66 -10.83 2.38
C ALA A 681 -10.77 -10.22 3.80
N GLU A 682 -10.61 -11.04 4.84
CA GLU A 682 -10.63 -10.58 6.24
C GLU A 682 -9.39 -9.73 6.58
N LEU A 683 -8.21 -10.09 6.08
CA LEU A 683 -6.97 -9.32 6.33
C LEU A 683 -6.88 -8.07 5.48
N ALA A 684 -7.55 -8.04 4.32
CA ALA A 684 -7.64 -6.88 3.47
C ALA A 684 -8.51 -5.78 4.10
N ASP A 685 -9.53 -6.13 4.89
CA ASP A 685 -10.40 -5.15 5.55
C ASP A 685 -9.84 -4.67 6.91
N THR A 686 -8.57 -4.27 6.94
CA THR A 686 -7.86 -3.92 8.18
C THR A 686 -7.01 -2.66 8.00
N GLY A 687 -6.57 -2.09 9.12
CA GLY A 687 -5.72 -0.91 9.12
C GLY A 687 -6.44 0.39 8.80
N ARG A 688 -5.67 1.39 8.36
CA ARG A 688 -6.16 2.72 8.06
C ARG A 688 -6.74 2.75 6.66
N GLN A 689 -8.03 3.04 6.59
CA GLN A 689 -8.80 3.13 5.36
C GLN A 689 -9.39 4.53 5.24
N ALA A 690 -9.63 4.98 4.02
CA ALA A 690 -10.46 6.14 3.75
C ALA A 690 -11.49 5.84 2.65
N LEU A 691 -12.75 6.19 2.90
CA LEU A 691 -13.83 6.18 1.92
C LEU A 691 -13.95 7.59 1.33
N VAL A 692 -13.45 7.75 0.11
CA VAL A 692 -13.48 9.01 -0.63
C VAL A 692 -14.73 9.03 -1.51
N SER A 693 -15.60 10.02 -1.31
CA SER A 693 -16.78 10.24 -2.12
C SER A 693 -16.43 11.11 -3.33
N LEU A 694 -16.51 10.55 -4.53
CA LEU A 694 -16.21 11.23 -5.81
C LEU A 694 -17.48 11.42 -6.62
N SER A 695 -17.80 12.67 -6.95
CA SER A 695 -18.98 13.04 -7.74
C SER A 695 -18.58 13.48 -9.13
N MET A 696 -19.16 12.84 -10.14
CA MET A 696 -18.85 13.11 -11.54
C MET A 696 -20.06 12.97 -12.45
N GLN A 697 -19.95 13.47 -13.69
CA GLN A 697 -20.95 13.17 -14.71
C GLN A 697 -20.79 11.74 -15.20
N VAL A 698 -21.90 11.10 -15.56
CA VAL A 698 -21.85 9.85 -16.31
C VAL A 698 -21.44 10.20 -17.74
N LEU A 699 -20.23 9.80 -18.12
CA LEU A 699 -19.69 10.04 -19.46
C LEU A 699 -20.00 8.85 -20.37
N PRO A 700 -20.23 9.05 -21.69
CA PRO A 700 -20.39 7.93 -22.63
C PRO A 700 -19.20 6.96 -22.62
N GLU A 701 -17.99 7.46 -22.39
CA GLU A 701 -16.76 6.67 -22.39
C GLU A 701 -16.60 5.80 -21.14
N THR A 702 -17.02 6.31 -19.97
CA THR A 702 -16.92 5.56 -18.71
C THR A 702 -18.17 4.72 -18.44
N GLY A 703 -19.32 5.16 -18.94
CA GLY A 703 -20.62 4.67 -18.49
C GLY A 703 -20.79 4.82 -16.97
N VAL A 704 -21.62 3.95 -16.41
CA VAL A 704 -21.75 3.77 -14.96
C VAL A 704 -20.58 2.91 -14.47
N ILE A 705 -19.78 3.45 -13.57
CA ILE A 705 -18.69 2.73 -12.92
C ILE A 705 -19.29 1.87 -11.81
N LEU A 706 -19.05 0.56 -11.84
CA LEU A 706 -19.68 -0.41 -10.96
C LEU A 706 -18.81 -0.71 -9.73
N PRO A 707 -19.42 -1.12 -8.59
CA PRO A 707 -18.67 -1.61 -7.44
C PRO A 707 -17.76 -2.78 -7.79
N GLY A 708 -16.55 -2.78 -7.22
CA GLY A 708 -15.49 -3.75 -7.48
C GLY A 708 -14.46 -3.30 -8.50
N GLN A 709 -14.69 -2.20 -9.22
CA GLN A 709 -13.74 -1.64 -10.18
C GLN A 709 -12.72 -0.74 -9.46
N PHE A 710 -11.46 -0.80 -9.91
CA PHE A 710 -10.40 0.08 -9.46
C PHE A 710 -10.44 1.41 -10.21
N VAL A 711 -10.33 2.49 -9.46
CA VAL A 711 -10.26 3.84 -10.02
C VAL A 711 -9.02 4.55 -9.52
N ARG A 712 -8.44 5.36 -10.39
CA ARG A 712 -7.40 6.32 -10.04
C ARG A 712 -7.88 7.73 -10.38
N TYR A 713 -8.18 8.50 -9.35
CA TYR A 713 -8.53 9.91 -9.48
C TYR A 713 -7.28 10.78 -9.34
N ALA A 714 -7.01 11.59 -10.37
CA ALA A 714 -5.86 12.48 -10.46
C ALA A 714 -6.27 13.94 -10.20
N GLY A 715 -6.72 14.21 -8.97
CA GLY A 715 -7.11 15.53 -8.49
C GLY A 715 -5.94 16.32 -7.89
N SER A 716 -6.24 17.19 -6.91
CA SER A 716 -5.21 17.83 -6.08
C SER A 716 -4.39 16.81 -5.28
N GLU A 717 -5.03 15.71 -4.90
CA GLU A 717 -4.41 14.52 -4.34
C GLU A 717 -4.80 13.33 -5.21
N THR A 718 -3.86 12.39 -5.38
CA THR A 718 -4.11 11.16 -6.13
C THR A 718 -4.81 10.16 -5.23
N VAL A 719 -6.00 9.73 -5.63
CA VAL A 719 -6.80 8.73 -4.92
C VAL A 719 -6.84 7.47 -5.77
N THR A 720 -6.20 6.40 -5.31
CA THR A 720 -6.24 5.08 -5.95
C THR A 720 -6.94 4.10 -5.03
N GLY A 721 -7.99 3.46 -5.52
CA GLY A 721 -8.79 2.58 -4.68
C GLY A 721 -9.85 1.81 -5.44
N ILE A 722 -10.63 1.03 -4.69
CA ILE A 722 -11.72 0.20 -5.24
C ILE A 722 -13.06 0.85 -4.96
N VAL A 723 -13.96 0.86 -5.95
CA VAL A 723 -15.31 1.38 -5.80
C VAL A 723 -16.14 0.42 -4.93
N ARG A 724 -16.69 0.92 -3.83
CA ARG A 724 -17.55 0.16 -2.90
C ARG A 724 -19.02 0.39 -3.16
N SER A 725 -19.39 1.60 -3.55
CA SER A 725 -20.75 1.93 -3.92
C SER A 725 -20.76 2.94 -5.07
N THR A 726 -21.82 2.88 -5.85
CA THR A 726 -22.12 3.82 -6.92
C THR A 726 -23.57 4.24 -6.76
N SER A 727 -23.82 5.53 -6.62
CA SER A 727 -25.15 6.11 -6.64
C SER A 727 -25.32 6.95 -7.91
N ILE A 728 -26.49 6.88 -8.53
CA ILE A 728 -26.82 7.64 -9.73
C ILE A 728 -27.86 8.69 -9.37
N ASN A 729 -27.59 9.93 -9.78
CA ASN A 729 -28.53 11.02 -9.67
C ASN A 729 -28.86 11.56 -11.07
N TRP A 730 -30.11 11.43 -11.46
CA TRP A 730 -30.63 12.06 -12.67
C TRP A 730 -31.46 13.28 -12.31
N ALA A 731 -30.97 14.45 -12.71
CA ALA A 731 -31.66 15.72 -12.63
C ALA A 731 -31.57 16.41 -13.98
N ALA A 732 -32.54 16.12 -14.86
CA ALA A 732 -32.51 16.52 -16.26
C ALA A 732 -32.05 17.99 -16.46
N PRO A 733 -31.07 18.26 -17.36
CA PRO A 733 -30.42 17.33 -18.29
C PRO A 733 -29.14 16.64 -17.73
N LYS A 734 -28.89 16.68 -16.41
CA LYS A 734 -27.64 16.24 -15.80
C LYS A 734 -27.77 14.83 -15.22
N LEU A 735 -26.93 13.91 -15.71
CA LEU A 735 -26.74 12.58 -15.12
C LEU A 735 -25.41 12.56 -14.39
N ARG A 736 -25.46 12.37 -13.07
CA ARG A 736 -24.26 12.26 -12.23
C ARG A 736 -24.19 10.89 -11.57
N GLN A 737 -22.97 10.48 -11.28
CA GLN A 737 -22.68 9.35 -10.42
C GLN A 737 -21.80 9.81 -9.26
N THR A 738 -22.11 9.33 -8.06
CA THR A 738 -21.25 9.49 -6.88
C THR A 738 -20.71 8.12 -6.51
N LEU A 739 -19.38 8.00 -6.50
CA LEU A 739 -18.63 6.80 -6.19
C LEU A 739 -18.10 6.90 -4.75
N GLU A 740 -18.28 5.87 -3.95
CA GLU A 740 -17.52 5.71 -2.71
C GLU A 740 -16.32 4.81 -2.98
N VAL A 741 -15.12 5.41 -2.94
CA VAL A 741 -13.87 4.74 -3.24
C VAL A 741 -13.14 4.44 -1.94
N GLU A 742 -12.94 3.16 -1.65
CA GLU A 742 -12.08 2.75 -0.54
C GLU A 742 -10.61 2.85 -0.94
N THR A 743 -9.82 3.51 -0.11
CA THR A 743 -8.38 3.66 -0.22
C THR A 743 -7.70 3.21 1.06
N HIS A 744 -6.42 2.83 0.96
CA HIS A 744 -5.58 2.42 2.10
C HIS A 744 -4.33 3.30 2.15
N ALA A 745 -3.87 3.59 3.37
CA ALA A 745 -2.73 4.47 3.66
C ALA A 745 -1.40 3.74 3.82
#